data_AF-S3EA61-F1
#
_entry.id   AF-S3EA61-F1
#
_cell.length_a   1.000
_cell.length_b   1.000
_cell.length_c   1.000
_cell.angle_alpha   90.00
_cell.angle_beta   90.00
_cell.angle_gamma   90.00
#
_symmetry.space_group_name_H-M   'P 1'
#
loop_
_entity.id
_entity.type
_entity.pdbx_description
1 polymer ?
#
loop_
_entity_poly.entity_id
_entity_poly.type
_entity_poly.pdbx_seq_one_letter_code
_entity_poly.pdbx_strand_id
1 'polypeptide(L)'
;MANVDELYFEPTFKFLICKRHGSGVHPTKQAIKRHLRSEDHRCGGETLKQAISAFSKLSLRSLKETLEATPAVEIQPISPPIRHLKVWNGWNCTACRGYFLSTSLELLQRHAASQHGRRRGEQPLWEACKLQTFFSETRDRRYFQVASVHDFAVEVTGDDHAHGKDECKCHEGIQTCRCDDFENNTLVTRSRPSGSNSSTLSFRSMTDSPTMGTIYFPVVQGFPFQTLKRSSSPVRSLEPHHPLIEYVAKYVRLPVHRIDTLLKSEAFLSAAYPVFDSSHVDSPLNMRAVFPQSQEEPVFINALLYATVQILNRGKTTMEGLSLQEKTLKLLQEKLTSPNQTLSPPVLGAIMILKATAYKTGDRSGHIAHTAGLMNALEISTVNDIALTQAARRATFWLNLSAALVMDCKRAEHIEFPQLAIRQRQNLPDRKMEPPTGFARHKASLPDGLLGCIVDTVELQSFLQLETRSLSSLNTTQDPVDPLQASIQSQLAALAHACVDIGVVAEAVRLGVFMCYYCIWMETWNDSLIQCKLAAKLLDILESTALFGPEYPDSIWLQHMDLLLWLLLIGSSVVELDNGQVENLRQRQNSLIDSVISDFRFLKTNHSLDLKRDLQYGLNDFIYKNGWLQRRWFIKDWFKLEFLINTSDNERTFESSD
;
A
#
# COMPACT_ATOMS: atom_id res chain seq x y z
N MET A 1 -18.88 -44.35 27.79
CA MET A 1 -20.35 -44.16 27.93
C MET A 1 -20.73 -43.01 27.03
N ALA A 2 -21.62 -43.22 26.06
CA ALA A 2 -22.00 -42.21 25.06
C ALA A 2 -22.95 -41.18 25.70
N ASN A 3 -22.54 -39.91 25.74
CA ASN A 3 -23.14 -38.93 26.65
C ASN A 3 -24.17 -38.05 25.94
N VAL A 4 -25.46 -38.31 26.20
CA VAL A 4 -26.58 -37.51 25.67
C VAL A 4 -26.57 -36.07 26.23
N ASP A 5 -25.87 -35.85 27.34
CA ASP A 5 -25.69 -34.56 28.02
C ASP A 5 -24.87 -33.53 27.22
N GLU A 6 -24.34 -33.92 26.07
CA GLU A 6 -23.59 -33.06 25.15
C GLU A 6 -24.46 -32.27 24.18
N LEU A 7 -25.78 -32.49 24.19
CA LEU A 7 -26.73 -31.64 23.46
C LEU A 7 -27.40 -30.66 24.42
N TYR A 8 -27.37 -29.38 24.07
CA TYR A 8 -28.04 -28.29 24.77
C TYR A 8 -29.20 -27.80 23.91
N PHE A 9 -30.38 -27.59 24.51
CA PHE A 9 -31.50 -26.94 23.84
C PHE A 9 -31.44 -25.44 24.09
N GLU A 10 -31.32 -24.65 23.02
CA GLU A 10 -31.37 -23.19 23.09
C GLU A 10 -32.83 -22.72 23.03
N PRO A 11 -33.42 -22.25 24.15
CA PRO A 11 -34.85 -21.96 24.23
C PRO A 11 -35.27 -20.75 23.37
N THR A 12 -34.37 -19.80 23.13
CA THR A 12 -34.67 -18.55 22.41
C THR A 12 -34.90 -18.81 20.92
N PHE A 13 -33.99 -19.58 20.33
CA PHE A 13 -34.00 -19.90 18.89
C PHE A 13 -34.57 -21.30 18.60
N LYS A 14 -34.89 -22.07 19.65
CA LYS A 14 -35.53 -23.38 19.61
C LYS A 14 -34.80 -24.42 18.74
N PHE A 15 -33.48 -24.54 18.92
CA PHE A 15 -32.67 -25.54 18.24
C PHE A 15 -31.70 -26.24 19.21
N LEU A 16 -31.07 -27.33 18.76
CA LEU A 16 -30.12 -28.10 19.56
C LEU A 16 -28.68 -27.68 19.21
N ILE A 17 -27.85 -27.44 20.22
CA ILE A 17 -26.41 -27.17 20.10
C ILE A 17 -25.64 -28.37 20.65
N CYS A 18 -24.70 -28.89 19.88
CA CYS A 18 -23.74 -29.85 20.39
C CYS A 18 -22.60 -29.13 21.12
N LYS A 19 -22.51 -29.32 22.44
CA LYS A 19 -21.47 -28.75 23.31
C LYS A 19 -20.06 -29.17 22.87
N ARG A 20 -19.89 -30.41 22.38
CA ARG A 20 -18.60 -30.93 21.90
C ARG A 20 -18.15 -30.24 20.61
N HIS A 21 -19.05 -30.05 19.65
CA HIS A 21 -18.72 -29.44 18.35
C HIS A 21 -18.84 -27.91 18.34
N GLY A 22 -19.54 -27.34 19.32
CA GLY A 22 -19.84 -25.91 19.38
C GLY A 22 -20.72 -25.44 18.22
N SER A 23 -21.58 -26.31 17.69
CA SER A 23 -22.44 -26.03 16.54
C SER A 23 -23.83 -26.64 16.71
N GLY A 24 -24.81 -26.03 16.03
CA GLY A 24 -26.17 -26.52 15.94
C GLY A 24 -26.25 -27.87 15.24
N VAL A 25 -27.19 -28.69 15.71
CA VAL A 25 -27.56 -29.97 15.09
C VAL A 25 -28.86 -29.75 14.31
N HIS A 26 -28.87 -30.17 13.05
CA HIS A 26 -30.02 -29.98 12.18
C HIS A 26 -31.30 -30.59 12.82
N PRO A 27 -32.43 -29.84 12.87
CA PRO A 27 -33.60 -30.18 13.67
C PRO A 27 -34.50 -31.27 13.03
N THR A 28 -33.89 -32.31 12.44
CA THR A 28 -34.61 -33.49 11.94
C THR A 28 -34.21 -34.73 12.73
N LYS A 29 -35.18 -35.60 12.99
CA LYS A 29 -34.96 -36.86 13.71
C LYS A 29 -33.83 -37.70 13.10
N GLN A 30 -33.72 -37.69 11.77
CA GLN A 30 -32.67 -38.40 11.04
C GLN A 30 -31.28 -37.74 11.21
N ALA A 31 -31.19 -36.41 11.18
CA ALA A 31 -29.92 -35.73 11.36
C ALA A 31 -29.41 -35.81 12.80
N ILE A 32 -30.29 -35.68 13.80
CA ILE A 32 -29.94 -35.89 15.22
C ILE A 32 -29.44 -37.32 15.43
N LYS A 33 -30.14 -38.31 14.87
CA LYS A 33 -29.73 -39.72 14.93
C LYS A 33 -28.38 -39.96 14.25
N ARG A 34 -28.13 -39.33 13.10
CA ARG A 34 -26.86 -39.43 12.36
C ARG A 34 -25.72 -38.78 13.16
N HIS A 35 -25.95 -37.60 13.72
CA HIS A 35 -24.99 -36.86 14.53
C HIS A 35 -24.58 -37.66 15.77
N LEU A 36 -25.55 -38.17 16.53
CA LEU A 36 -25.29 -38.94 17.74
C LEU A 36 -24.58 -40.28 17.46
N ARG A 37 -24.74 -40.84 16.26
CA ARG A 37 -24.05 -42.06 15.81
C ARG A 37 -22.66 -41.82 15.23
N SER A 38 -22.28 -40.57 15.00
CA SER A 38 -20.95 -40.24 14.49
C SER A 38 -19.85 -40.75 15.41
N GLU A 39 -18.65 -40.91 14.86
CA GLU A 39 -17.48 -41.40 15.60
C GLU A 39 -17.16 -40.58 16.84
N ASP A 40 -17.54 -39.30 16.83
CA ASP A 40 -17.33 -38.36 17.92
C ASP A 40 -18.24 -38.64 19.12
N HIS A 41 -19.45 -39.19 18.91
CA HIS A 41 -20.46 -39.39 19.97
C HIS A 41 -20.72 -40.86 20.30
N ARG A 42 -20.57 -41.76 19.32
CA ARG A 42 -20.74 -43.23 19.43
C ARG A 42 -22.00 -43.66 20.19
N CYS A 43 -23.08 -42.89 20.11
CA CYS A 43 -24.34 -43.17 20.80
C CYS A 43 -25.16 -44.20 20.00
N GLY A 44 -25.46 -45.32 20.65
CA GLY A 44 -26.20 -46.45 20.07
C GLY A 44 -27.19 -47.06 21.05
N GLY A 45 -27.89 -48.10 20.60
CA GLY A 45 -28.78 -48.89 21.46
C GLY A 45 -29.94 -48.10 22.08
N GLU A 46 -30.23 -48.38 23.35
CA GLU A 46 -31.37 -47.83 24.09
C GLU A 46 -31.18 -46.34 24.45
N THR A 47 -29.95 -45.92 24.74
CA THR A 47 -29.59 -44.52 25.03
C THR A 47 -29.94 -43.58 23.87
N LEU A 48 -29.70 -44.03 22.62
CA LEU A 48 -30.07 -43.28 21.43
C LEU A 48 -31.60 -43.16 21.28
N LYS A 49 -32.35 -44.21 21.61
CA LYS A 49 -33.83 -44.18 21.54
C LYS A 49 -34.39 -43.22 22.58
N GLN A 50 -33.87 -43.24 23.81
CA GLN A 50 -34.25 -42.33 24.89
C GLN A 50 -33.94 -40.87 24.52
N ALA A 51 -32.75 -40.58 24.01
CA ALA A 51 -32.36 -39.25 23.54
C ALA A 51 -33.29 -38.73 22.44
N ILE A 52 -33.55 -39.54 21.41
CA ILE A 52 -34.45 -39.16 20.31
C ILE A 52 -35.89 -38.94 20.81
N SER A 53 -36.36 -39.77 21.76
CA SER A 53 -37.68 -39.61 22.39
C SER A 53 -37.76 -38.31 23.18
N ALA A 54 -36.74 -37.98 23.97
CA ALA A 54 -36.66 -36.73 24.72
C ALA A 54 -36.65 -35.50 23.80
N PHE A 55 -35.83 -35.50 22.74
CA PHE A 55 -35.77 -34.37 21.80
C PHE A 55 -37.02 -34.25 20.94
N SER A 56 -37.73 -35.35 20.66
CA SER A 56 -39.01 -35.28 19.93
C SER A 56 -40.14 -34.59 20.69
N LYS A 57 -39.99 -34.43 22.01
CA LYS A 57 -40.92 -33.66 22.87
C LYS A 57 -40.61 -32.16 22.87
N LEU A 58 -39.45 -31.73 22.38
CA LEU A 58 -39.09 -30.33 22.29
C LEU A 58 -39.72 -29.71 21.03
N SER A 59 -40.28 -28.51 21.19
CA SER A 59 -40.76 -27.71 20.05
C SER A 59 -39.55 -27.09 19.34
N LEU A 60 -38.88 -27.87 18.49
CA LEU A 60 -37.76 -27.39 17.66
C LEU A 60 -38.29 -26.65 16.44
N ARG A 61 -37.67 -25.52 16.09
CA ARG A 61 -37.89 -24.87 14.80
C ARG A 61 -37.32 -25.72 13.68
N SER A 62 -37.90 -25.62 12.49
CA SER A 62 -37.29 -26.16 11.27
C SER A 62 -35.96 -25.46 10.97
N LEU A 63 -35.14 -26.05 10.09
CA LEU A 63 -33.87 -25.44 9.68
C LEU A 63 -34.11 -24.03 9.11
N LYS A 64 -35.11 -23.89 8.23
CA LYS A 64 -35.45 -22.62 7.60
C LYS A 64 -35.86 -21.57 8.63
N GLU A 65 -36.77 -21.91 9.55
CA GLU A 65 -37.21 -21.00 10.62
C GLU A 65 -36.08 -20.64 11.59
N THR A 66 -35.13 -21.55 11.83
CA THR A 66 -33.96 -21.28 12.67
C THR A 66 -33.00 -20.29 11.97
N LEU A 67 -32.79 -20.46 10.67
CA LEU A 67 -31.96 -19.55 9.86
C LEU A 67 -32.61 -18.18 9.67
N GLU A 68 -33.92 -18.11 9.51
CA GLU A 68 -34.70 -16.86 9.43
C GLU A 68 -34.73 -16.11 10.77
N ALA A 69 -34.65 -16.85 11.88
CA ALA A 69 -34.54 -16.29 13.22
C ALA A 69 -33.11 -15.89 13.61
N THR A 70 -32.15 -15.92 12.67
CA THR A 70 -30.81 -15.40 12.93
C THR A 70 -30.93 -13.93 13.38
N PRO A 71 -30.21 -13.51 14.44
CA PRO A 71 -30.31 -12.16 14.98
C PRO A 71 -30.13 -11.07 13.92
N ALA A 72 -31.10 -10.16 13.83
CA ALA A 72 -31.06 -9.06 12.89
C ALA A 72 -29.85 -8.17 13.15
N VAL A 73 -29.33 -7.53 12.09
CA VAL A 73 -28.14 -6.68 12.14
C VAL A 73 -28.27 -5.56 13.20
N GLU A 74 -29.47 -5.01 13.37
CA GLU A 74 -29.78 -3.93 14.33
C GLU A 74 -29.66 -4.34 15.81
N ILE A 75 -29.63 -5.65 16.09
CA ILE A 75 -29.58 -6.22 17.46
C ILE A 75 -28.18 -6.79 17.74
N GLN A 76 -27.22 -6.56 16.85
CA GLN A 76 -25.82 -6.98 17.00
C GLN A 76 -24.95 -5.81 17.50
N PRO A 77 -23.90 -6.05 18.30
CA PRO A 77 -23.41 -7.34 18.77
C PRO A 77 -24.29 -7.95 19.87
N ILE A 78 -24.53 -9.26 19.82
CA ILE A 78 -25.31 -9.95 20.86
C ILE A 78 -24.48 -10.06 22.13
N SER A 79 -25.09 -9.65 23.24
CA SER A 79 -24.52 -9.78 24.58
C SER A 79 -25.55 -10.38 25.55
N PRO A 80 -25.23 -11.46 26.29
CA PRO A 80 -24.02 -12.27 26.18
C PRO A 80 -24.04 -13.18 24.93
N PRO A 81 -22.87 -13.69 24.46
CA PRO A 81 -22.83 -14.70 23.40
C PRO A 81 -23.68 -15.93 23.73
N ILE A 82 -24.23 -16.58 22.70
CA ILE A 82 -25.10 -17.76 22.89
C ILE A 82 -24.28 -18.91 23.47
N ARG A 83 -24.77 -19.48 24.56
CA ARG A 83 -24.07 -20.51 25.33
C ARG A 83 -23.79 -21.74 24.46
N HIS A 84 -22.63 -22.35 24.66
CA HIS A 84 -22.16 -23.55 23.97
C HIS A 84 -21.92 -23.44 22.46
N LEU A 85 -22.23 -22.32 21.79
CA LEU A 85 -21.79 -22.09 20.40
C LEU A 85 -20.34 -21.63 20.36
N LYS A 86 -19.58 -22.14 19.39
CA LYS A 86 -18.20 -21.74 19.16
C LYS A 86 -18.13 -20.28 18.70
N VAL A 87 -17.31 -19.50 19.40
CA VAL A 87 -16.95 -18.13 19.00
C VAL A 87 -15.75 -18.19 18.05
N TRP A 88 -15.85 -17.47 16.94
CA TRP A 88 -14.82 -17.35 15.93
C TRP A 88 -14.27 -15.93 15.92
N ASN A 89 -12.97 -15.80 15.68
CA ASN A 89 -12.41 -14.53 15.22
C ASN A 89 -12.85 -14.33 13.77
N GLY A 90 -13.39 -13.18 13.46
CA GLY A 90 -13.80 -12.85 12.11
C GLY A 90 -13.76 -11.36 11.88
N TRP A 91 -14.44 -10.97 10.82
CA TRP A 91 -14.37 -9.64 10.29
C TRP A 91 -15.76 -9.18 9.85
N ASN A 92 -16.04 -7.92 10.15
CA ASN A 92 -17.24 -7.20 9.78
C ASN A 92 -16.92 -6.19 8.70
N CYS A 93 -17.69 -6.16 7.61
CA CYS A 93 -17.59 -5.10 6.61
C CYS A 93 -18.33 -3.86 7.12
N THR A 94 -17.60 -2.79 7.43
CA THR A 94 -18.16 -1.55 7.99
C THR A 94 -19.01 -0.79 6.97
N ALA A 95 -18.70 -0.89 5.68
CA ALA A 95 -19.50 -0.33 4.59
C ALA A 95 -20.86 -1.04 4.43
N CYS A 96 -20.92 -2.33 4.75
CA CYS A 96 -22.16 -3.10 4.78
C CYS A 96 -22.94 -2.98 6.10
N ARG A 97 -22.54 -2.11 7.05
CA ARG A 97 -23.24 -1.92 8.34
C ARG A 97 -23.60 -3.23 9.07
N GLY A 98 -22.77 -4.29 8.97
CA GLY A 98 -23.04 -5.58 9.62
C GLY A 98 -23.74 -6.65 8.76
N TYR A 99 -24.13 -6.35 7.52
CA TYR A 99 -24.76 -7.33 6.62
C TYR A 99 -23.79 -8.36 6.03
N PHE A 100 -22.49 -8.09 6.03
CA PHE A 100 -21.48 -9.04 5.53
C PHE A 100 -20.42 -9.34 6.60
N LEU A 101 -20.44 -10.58 7.08
CA LEU A 101 -19.58 -11.10 8.14
C LEU A 101 -18.86 -12.36 7.65
N SER A 102 -17.55 -12.45 7.90
CA SER A 102 -16.74 -13.58 7.44
C SER A 102 -15.61 -13.89 8.42
N THR A 103 -15.27 -15.17 8.56
CA THR A 103 -14.06 -15.61 9.26
C THR A 103 -12.79 -15.52 8.40
N SER A 104 -12.95 -15.34 7.08
CA SER A 104 -11.85 -15.18 6.13
C SER A 104 -11.71 -13.72 5.73
N LEU A 105 -10.53 -13.16 5.99
CA LEU A 105 -10.15 -11.81 5.58
C LEU A 105 -10.13 -11.67 4.05
N GLU A 106 -9.68 -12.70 3.32
CA GLU A 106 -9.65 -12.70 1.85
C GLU A 106 -11.05 -12.63 1.22
N LEU A 107 -12.02 -13.35 1.79
CA LEU A 107 -13.42 -13.28 1.33
C LEU A 107 -14.01 -11.89 1.56
N LEU A 108 -13.69 -11.29 2.70
CA LEU A 108 -14.10 -9.94 3.05
C LEU A 108 -13.44 -8.89 2.15
N GLN A 109 -12.15 -9.03 1.86
CA GLN A 109 -11.41 -8.18 0.93
C GLN A 109 -12.01 -8.23 -0.47
N ARG A 110 -12.33 -9.44 -0.97
CA ARG A 110 -13.04 -9.61 -2.25
C ARG A 110 -14.43 -9.01 -2.23
N HIS A 111 -15.18 -9.18 -1.16
CA HIS A 111 -16.50 -8.55 -0.99
C HIS A 111 -16.38 -7.02 -1.01
N ALA A 112 -15.48 -6.45 -0.22
CA ALA A 112 -15.25 -5.01 -0.19
C ALA A 112 -14.78 -4.47 -1.55
N ALA A 113 -13.93 -5.21 -2.26
CA ALA A 113 -13.51 -4.84 -3.61
C ALA A 113 -14.66 -4.88 -4.62
N SER A 114 -15.51 -5.92 -4.58
CA SER A 114 -16.58 -6.12 -5.57
C SER A 114 -17.86 -5.34 -5.30
N GLN A 115 -18.25 -5.17 -4.03
CA GLN A 115 -19.52 -4.53 -3.64
C GLN A 115 -19.33 -3.08 -3.18
N HIS A 116 -18.13 -2.70 -2.77
CA HIS A 116 -17.83 -1.35 -2.29
C HIS A 116 -16.72 -0.66 -3.10
N GLY A 117 -16.25 -1.28 -4.19
CA GLY A 117 -15.24 -0.70 -5.08
C GLY A 117 -13.89 -0.45 -4.40
N ARG A 118 -13.63 -1.09 -3.25
CA ARG A 118 -12.46 -0.81 -2.41
C ARG A 118 -11.16 -1.15 -3.12
N ARG A 119 -10.26 -0.18 -3.20
CA ARG A 119 -8.94 -0.31 -3.84
C ARG A 119 -7.84 -0.60 -2.83
N ARG A 120 -6.69 -1.10 -3.31
CA ARG A 120 -5.52 -1.46 -2.49
C ARG A 120 -4.90 -0.16 -1.95
N GLY A 121 -4.87 0.01 -0.62
CA GLY A 121 -4.26 1.18 0.06
C GLY A 121 -5.24 2.12 0.78
N GLU A 122 -6.54 1.98 0.51
CA GLU A 122 -7.63 2.65 1.26
C GLU A 122 -7.74 2.11 2.69
N GLN A 123 -8.38 2.87 3.58
CA GLN A 123 -8.66 2.40 4.94
C GLN A 123 -9.41 1.05 4.91
N PRO A 124 -9.11 0.12 5.82
CA PRO A 124 -9.88 -1.12 5.94
C PRO A 124 -11.38 -0.78 6.09
N LEU A 125 -12.21 -1.20 5.13
CA LEU A 125 -13.68 -1.09 5.18
C LEU A 125 -14.23 -2.25 6.03
N TRP A 126 -13.44 -2.64 7.02
CA TRP A 126 -13.70 -3.75 7.86
C TRP A 126 -12.98 -3.62 9.17
N GLU A 127 -13.53 -4.28 10.17
CA GLU A 127 -13.01 -4.35 11.52
C GLU A 127 -12.97 -5.80 11.98
N ALA A 128 -12.04 -6.11 12.89
CA ALA A 128 -11.98 -7.41 13.54
C ALA A 128 -13.12 -7.50 14.56
N CYS A 129 -13.83 -8.62 14.58
CA CYS A 129 -14.96 -8.85 15.48
C CYS A 129 -15.05 -10.32 15.93
N LYS A 130 -15.92 -10.60 16.90
CA LYS A 130 -16.25 -11.95 17.33
C LYS A 130 -17.55 -12.40 16.66
N LEU A 131 -17.53 -13.60 16.08
CA LEU A 131 -18.67 -14.15 15.33
C LEU A 131 -19.14 -15.48 15.94
N GLN A 132 -20.44 -15.72 15.91
CA GLN A 132 -21.03 -17.05 16.09
C GLN A 132 -21.88 -17.41 14.86
N THR A 133 -22.18 -18.69 14.69
CA THR A 133 -23.09 -19.20 13.64
C THR A 133 -23.89 -20.34 14.24
N PHE A 134 -25.16 -20.49 13.86
CA PHE A 134 -25.97 -21.61 14.30
C PHE A 134 -25.47 -22.92 13.71
N PHE A 135 -25.14 -22.96 12.42
CA PHE A 135 -24.66 -24.16 11.75
C PHE A 135 -23.29 -23.93 11.12
N SER A 136 -22.43 -24.95 11.20
CA SER A 136 -21.06 -24.94 10.67
C SER A 136 -20.96 -25.49 9.24
N GLU A 137 -22.02 -26.13 8.72
CA GLU A 137 -22.08 -26.62 7.33
C GLU A 137 -22.10 -25.47 6.33
N THR A 138 -21.39 -25.61 5.21
CA THR A 138 -21.11 -24.50 4.27
C THR A 138 -22.35 -23.87 3.64
N ARG A 139 -23.45 -24.62 3.48
CA ARG A 139 -24.70 -24.12 2.87
C ARG A 139 -25.61 -23.36 3.84
N ASP A 140 -25.51 -23.66 5.14
CA ASP A 140 -26.40 -23.11 6.18
C ASP A 140 -25.67 -22.16 7.14
N ARG A 141 -24.41 -21.83 6.82
CA ARG A 141 -23.56 -20.98 7.65
C ARG A 141 -23.98 -19.52 7.51
N ARG A 142 -24.46 -18.92 8.60
CA ARG A 142 -24.80 -17.50 8.70
C ARG A 142 -24.15 -16.94 9.95
N TYR A 143 -23.14 -16.09 9.77
CA TYR A 143 -22.47 -15.46 10.91
C TYR A 143 -23.28 -14.29 11.45
N PHE A 144 -23.19 -14.09 12.76
CA PHE A 144 -23.68 -12.91 13.47
C PHE A 144 -22.63 -12.49 14.51
N GLN A 145 -22.56 -11.19 14.80
CA GLN A 145 -21.59 -10.59 15.70
C GLN A 145 -22.02 -10.74 17.17
N VAL A 146 -21.05 -10.98 18.05
CA VAL A 146 -21.24 -11.11 19.50
C VAL A 146 -20.24 -10.24 20.26
N ALA A 147 -20.59 -9.85 21.48
CA ALA A 147 -19.70 -9.06 22.35
C ALA A 147 -18.43 -9.83 22.74
N SER A 148 -17.33 -9.12 22.99
CA SER A 148 -16.09 -9.73 23.46
C SER A 148 -16.26 -10.25 24.88
N VAL A 149 -15.77 -11.46 25.16
CA VAL A 149 -15.86 -12.08 26.49
C VAL A 149 -15.02 -11.31 27.54
N HIS A 150 -14.18 -10.35 27.12
CA HIS A 150 -13.40 -9.48 27.99
C HIS A 150 -14.10 -8.21 28.47
N ASP A 151 -15.34 -7.94 28.03
CA ASP A 151 -16.10 -6.74 28.43
C ASP A 151 -16.94 -6.94 29.72
N PHE A 152 -16.75 -8.05 30.44
CA PHE A 152 -17.57 -8.46 31.60
C PHE A 152 -16.90 -8.31 32.98
N ALA A 153 -15.85 -7.50 33.11
CA ALA A 153 -15.18 -7.29 34.39
C ALA A 153 -15.12 -5.81 34.79
N VAL A 154 -16.28 -5.16 34.99
CA VAL A 154 -16.40 -4.01 35.89
C VAL A 154 -17.81 -4.01 36.51
N GLU A 155 -17.84 -3.81 37.84
CA GLU A 155 -18.98 -3.59 38.75
C GLU A 155 -19.82 -4.79 39.22
N VAL A 156 -19.35 -5.45 40.29
CA VAL A 156 -20.15 -5.59 41.52
C VAL A 156 -19.23 -5.41 42.74
N THR A 157 -19.52 -4.37 43.51
CA THR A 157 -19.00 -4.08 44.86
C THR A 157 -19.50 -5.08 45.90
N GLY A 158 -18.70 -5.40 46.91
CA GLY A 158 -19.21 -5.87 48.21
C GLY A 158 -18.44 -7.03 48.85
N ASP A 159 -17.74 -6.67 49.91
CA ASP A 159 -16.96 -7.42 50.89
C ASP A 159 -17.36 -8.86 51.30
N ASP A 160 -16.28 -9.54 51.74
CA ASP A 160 -16.14 -10.46 52.88
C ASP A 160 -16.23 -12.00 52.74
N HIS A 161 -15.05 -12.57 53.04
CA HIS A 161 -14.76 -13.74 53.89
C HIS A 161 -14.66 -15.16 53.27
N ALA A 162 -13.40 -15.60 53.27
CA ALA A 162 -12.88 -16.87 53.83
C ALA A 162 -12.91 -18.19 53.02
N HIS A 163 -11.68 -18.76 52.99
CA HIS A 163 -11.29 -20.17 52.95
C HIS A 163 -11.44 -21.00 51.66
N GLY A 164 -10.31 -21.60 51.26
CA GLY A 164 -10.32 -22.92 50.62
C GLY A 164 -9.17 -23.13 49.63
N LYS A 165 -8.13 -23.84 50.06
CA LYS A 165 -7.03 -24.37 49.25
C LYS A 165 -7.55 -25.33 48.16
N ASP A 166 -6.87 -25.46 47.04
CA ASP A 166 -5.96 -26.60 46.81
C ASP A 166 -5.42 -26.66 45.37
N GLU A 167 -4.15 -27.06 45.32
CA GLU A 167 -3.34 -27.39 44.16
C GLU A 167 -3.93 -28.54 43.32
N CYS A 168 -3.61 -28.57 42.03
CA CYS A 168 -3.25 -29.85 41.40
C CYS A 168 -2.20 -29.68 40.31
N LYS A 169 -1.26 -30.62 40.34
CA LYS A 169 0.06 -30.65 39.73
C LYS A 169 0.10 -31.52 38.47
N CYS A 170 1.24 -31.40 37.77
CA CYS A 170 1.88 -32.37 36.86
C CYS A 170 1.24 -32.52 35.46
N HIS A 171 1.99 -32.63 34.35
CA HIS A 171 3.28 -33.29 34.15
C HIS A 171 4.14 -32.63 33.04
N GLU A 172 5.43 -32.48 33.35
CA GLU A 172 6.55 -32.35 32.41
C GLU A 172 6.87 -33.71 31.74
N GLY A 173 7.51 -33.65 30.56
CA GLY A 173 8.39 -34.72 30.09
C GLY A 173 8.53 -34.85 28.57
N ILE A 174 9.74 -34.56 28.07
CA ILE A 174 10.50 -35.12 26.92
C ILE A 174 11.28 -33.96 26.28
N GLN A 175 12.48 -33.64 26.78
CA GLN A 175 13.78 -34.29 26.55
C GLN A 175 14.39 -33.92 25.19
N THR A 176 15.41 -33.07 25.27
CA THR A 176 16.28 -32.55 24.23
C THR A 176 17.23 -33.63 23.69
N CYS A 177 17.37 -33.71 22.36
CA CYS A 177 18.47 -34.42 21.71
C CYS A 177 19.48 -33.43 21.12
N ARG A 178 20.74 -33.63 21.49
CA ARG A 178 21.98 -32.98 21.05
C ARG A 178 22.59 -33.88 19.96
N CYS A 179 23.16 -33.31 18.90
CA CYS A 179 24.15 -33.99 18.07
C CYS A 179 25.25 -32.98 17.69
N ASP A 180 26.49 -33.32 18.04
CA ASP A 180 27.74 -32.67 17.65
C ASP A 180 28.35 -33.35 16.40
N ASP A 181 29.09 -32.53 15.63
CA ASP A 181 30.31 -32.74 14.83
C ASP A 181 30.45 -33.84 13.74
N PHE A 182 30.93 -33.43 12.54
CA PHE A 182 32.28 -33.71 12.01
C PHE A 182 32.54 -33.07 10.61
N GLU A 183 33.62 -32.25 10.52
CA GLU A 183 34.74 -32.18 9.54
C GLU A 183 34.52 -32.35 8.01
N ASN A 184 35.33 -31.88 7.05
CA ASN A 184 36.56 -31.07 6.92
C ASN A 184 36.74 -30.77 5.41
N ASN A 185 37.28 -29.60 5.01
CA ASN A 185 38.52 -29.49 4.21
C ASN A 185 38.89 -28.05 3.76
N THR A 186 39.81 -27.47 4.55
CA THR A 186 41.12 -26.84 4.23
C THR A 186 41.53 -26.39 2.82
N LEU A 187 42.11 -25.17 2.75
CA LEU A 187 43.50 -24.82 2.31
C LEU A 187 43.75 -23.31 2.58
N VAL A 188 44.34 -22.88 3.71
CA VAL A 188 45.78 -22.65 4.05
C VAL A 188 46.52 -21.56 3.24
N THR A 189 46.87 -20.45 3.90
CA THR A 189 48.25 -19.96 4.20
C THR A 189 48.19 -18.68 5.09
N ARG A 190 48.51 -18.78 6.40
CA ARG A 190 49.70 -18.21 7.12
C ARG A 190 50.03 -16.73 6.78
N SER A 191 50.09 -15.77 7.71
CA SER A 191 51.01 -15.73 8.87
C SER A 191 50.65 -14.66 9.95
N ARG A 192 50.71 -15.11 11.21
CA ARG A 192 50.98 -14.54 12.57
C ARG A 192 51.24 -13.03 12.91
N PRO A 193 51.19 -12.68 14.24
CA PRO A 193 50.73 -11.39 14.79
C PRO A 193 51.69 -10.69 15.79
N SER A 194 51.28 -9.53 16.31
CA SER A 194 51.64 -8.94 17.63
C SER A 194 50.85 -7.62 17.80
N GLY A 195 50.35 -7.17 18.94
CA GLY A 195 50.50 -7.59 20.33
C GLY A 195 49.47 -6.86 21.20
N SER A 196 49.50 -7.23 22.47
CA SER A 196 48.62 -6.89 23.58
C SER A 196 48.70 -5.43 24.05
N ASN A 197 47.66 -4.93 24.72
CA ASN A 197 47.70 -4.74 26.17
C ASN A 197 46.38 -4.24 26.77
N SER A 198 46.11 -4.80 27.94
CA SER A 198 45.00 -4.65 28.85
C SER A 198 45.03 -3.34 29.64
N SER A 199 43.86 -2.91 30.16
CA SER A 199 43.73 -2.57 31.58
C SER A 199 42.27 -2.45 32.02
N THR A 200 41.92 -3.35 32.93
CA THR A 200 40.86 -3.39 33.94
C THR A 200 40.80 -2.17 34.87
N LEU A 201 39.63 -1.86 35.41
CA LEU A 201 39.40 -1.63 36.85
C LEU A 201 37.90 -1.66 37.20
N SER A 202 37.57 -2.43 38.24
CA SER A 202 36.25 -2.52 38.88
C SER A 202 36.33 -1.95 40.30
N PHE A 203 35.25 -1.39 40.85
CA PHE A 203 34.97 -1.47 42.29
C PHE A 203 33.45 -1.38 42.62
N ARG A 204 33.06 -2.25 43.57
CA ARG A 204 31.81 -2.42 44.37
C ARG A 204 31.65 -1.24 45.38
N SER A 205 30.56 -0.93 46.11
CA SER A 205 29.30 -1.59 46.52
C SER A 205 28.37 -0.60 47.31
N MET A 206 27.05 -0.81 47.22
CA MET A 206 25.90 -0.62 48.16
C MET A 206 25.84 0.51 49.23
N THR A 207 24.68 1.21 49.31
CA THR A 207 23.64 1.08 50.37
C THR A 207 22.39 1.94 50.11
N ASP A 208 21.22 1.31 50.30
CA ASP A 208 19.92 1.75 50.83
C ASP A 208 18.95 2.75 50.14
N SER A 209 17.71 2.25 49.97
CA SER A 209 16.47 2.85 49.45
C SER A 209 15.77 3.79 50.48
N PRO A 210 14.75 4.59 50.09
CA PRO A 210 13.40 4.06 49.86
C PRO A 210 12.65 4.60 48.62
N THR A 211 11.77 3.73 48.13
CA THR A 211 10.85 3.80 46.99
C THR A 211 9.68 4.79 47.12
N MET A 212 9.36 5.50 46.03
CA MET A 212 8.00 5.93 45.67
C MET A 212 7.79 5.78 44.15
N GLY A 213 6.57 5.38 43.77
CA GLY A 213 6.30 4.46 42.65
C GLY A 213 6.25 5.05 41.24
N THR A 214 6.70 4.24 40.29
CA THR A 214 6.57 4.45 38.85
C THR A 214 5.58 3.43 38.28
N ILE A 215 4.58 3.93 37.56
CA ILE A 215 3.58 3.15 36.81
C ILE A 215 4.26 2.60 35.55
N TYR A 216 4.42 1.29 35.47
CA TYR A 216 4.88 0.58 34.27
C TYR A 216 3.68 0.33 33.33
N PHE A 217 3.75 0.84 32.11
CA PHE A 217 2.97 0.31 30.99
C PHE A 217 3.76 -0.85 30.36
N PRO A 218 3.15 -2.03 30.11
CA PRO A 218 3.87 -3.15 29.51
C PRO A 218 4.16 -2.87 28.03
N VAL A 219 5.45 -2.93 27.70
CA VAL A 219 5.99 -3.01 26.35
C VAL A 219 5.48 -4.32 25.72
N VAL A 220 4.61 -4.21 24.71
CA VAL A 220 4.26 -5.34 23.84
C VAL A 220 5.48 -5.62 22.96
N GLN A 221 6.21 -6.68 23.31
CA GLN A 221 7.30 -7.20 22.49
C GLN A 221 6.76 -7.61 21.11
N GLY A 222 7.34 -7.01 20.06
CA GLY A 222 7.06 -7.38 18.68
C GLY A 222 7.44 -8.83 18.42
N PHE A 223 6.50 -9.61 17.91
CA PHE A 223 6.77 -10.95 17.39
C PHE A 223 7.62 -10.85 16.12
N PRO A 224 8.71 -11.63 15.98
CA PRO A 224 9.45 -11.74 14.73
C PRO A 224 8.62 -12.53 13.72
N PHE A 225 8.40 -11.96 12.53
CA PHE A 225 7.86 -12.68 11.38
C PHE A 225 8.88 -13.74 10.91
N GLN A 226 8.73 -14.98 11.37
CA GLN A 226 9.39 -16.13 10.76
C GLN A 226 8.68 -16.51 9.47
N THR A 227 9.39 -16.40 8.35
CA THR A 227 9.03 -16.99 7.06
C THR A 227 8.99 -18.50 7.17
N LEU A 228 7.79 -19.08 7.31
CA LEU A 228 7.57 -20.52 7.18
C LEU A 228 7.60 -20.92 5.70
N LYS A 229 8.77 -21.41 5.25
CA LYS A 229 8.86 -22.31 4.09
C LYS A 229 8.04 -23.57 4.41
N ARG A 230 6.97 -23.82 3.65
CA ARG A 230 6.26 -25.10 3.68
C ARG A 230 6.41 -25.80 2.34
N SER A 231 6.97 -27.00 2.41
CA SER A 231 7.19 -27.91 1.30
C SER A 231 5.90 -28.24 0.57
N SER A 232 5.98 -28.22 -0.75
CA SER A 232 4.92 -28.56 -1.70
C SER A 232 4.58 -30.06 -1.73
N SER A 233 3.28 -30.36 -1.79
CA SER A 233 2.72 -31.44 -2.62
C SER A 233 1.31 -31.01 -3.06
N PRO A 234 0.86 -31.34 -4.29
CA PRO A 234 0.05 -30.42 -5.08
C PRO A 234 -1.45 -30.67 -4.93
N VAL A 235 -2.17 -29.66 -4.44
CA VAL A 235 -3.58 -29.47 -4.79
C VAL A 235 -3.59 -28.31 -5.76
N ARG A 236 -3.73 -28.60 -7.06
CA ARG A 236 -3.89 -27.60 -8.12
C ARG A 236 -5.18 -26.83 -7.87
N SER A 237 -5.10 -25.69 -7.19
CA SER A 237 -6.08 -24.63 -7.35
C SER A 237 -5.92 -24.08 -8.77
N LEU A 238 -6.92 -24.29 -9.62
CA LEU A 238 -7.05 -23.61 -10.91
C LEU A 238 -7.22 -22.11 -10.64
N GLU A 239 -6.10 -21.39 -10.53
CA GLU A 239 -6.16 -19.95 -10.76
C GLU A 239 -6.55 -19.73 -12.22
N PRO A 240 -7.56 -18.89 -12.51
CA PRO A 240 -7.86 -18.54 -13.88
C PRO A 240 -6.61 -17.95 -14.55
N HIS A 241 -6.35 -18.41 -15.76
CA HIS A 241 -5.29 -17.91 -16.63
C HIS A 241 -5.52 -16.44 -16.98
N HIS A 242 -4.43 -15.68 -17.18
CA HIS A 242 -4.55 -14.30 -17.62
C HIS A 242 -5.25 -14.20 -19.00
N PRO A 243 -6.21 -13.27 -19.20
CA PRO A 243 -7.01 -13.19 -20.44
C PRO A 243 -6.20 -13.00 -21.73
N LEU A 244 -4.97 -12.48 -21.63
CA LEU A 244 -4.08 -12.24 -22.78
C LEU A 244 -3.21 -13.44 -23.18
N ILE A 245 -3.21 -14.55 -22.42
CA ILE A 245 -2.28 -15.67 -22.69
C ILE A 245 -2.39 -16.19 -24.12
N GLU A 246 -3.62 -16.43 -24.61
CA GLU A 246 -3.84 -17.05 -25.92
C GLU A 246 -3.27 -16.17 -27.05
N TYR A 247 -3.41 -14.86 -26.93
CA TYR A 247 -2.86 -13.89 -27.87
C TYR A 247 -1.33 -13.84 -27.81
N VAL A 248 -0.77 -13.83 -26.59
CA VAL A 248 0.69 -13.74 -26.40
C VAL A 248 1.39 -15.03 -26.86
N ALA A 249 0.84 -16.19 -26.53
CA ALA A 249 1.40 -17.49 -26.89
C ALA A 249 1.47 -17.72 -28.41
N LYS A 250 0.65 -17.02 -29.20
CA LYS A 250 0.70 -17.06 -30.67
C LYS A 250 1.95 -16.42 -31.24
N TYR A 251 2.49 -15.38 -30.58
CA TYR A 251 3.53 -14.51 -31.15
C TYR A 251 4.85 -14.54 -30.39
N VAL A 252 4.86 -15.06 -29.16
CA VAL A 252 6.03 -15.09 -28.27
C VAL A 252 6.44 -16.53 -28.00
N ARG A 253 7.71 -16.84 -28.25
CA ARG A 253 8.29 -18.17 -28.02
C ARG A 253 8.72 -18.35 -26.57
N LEU A 254 7.77 -18.32 -25.65
CA LEU A 254 7.96 -18.62 -24.24
C LEU A 254 6.96 -19.70 -23.78
N PRO A 255 7.30 -20.51 -22.76
CA PRO A 255 6.34 -21.44 -22.18
C PRO A 255 5.09 -20.72 -21.67
N VAL A 256 3.91 -21.29 -21.89
CA VAL A 256 2.61 -20.70 -21.50
C VAL A 256 2.56 -20.32 -20.01
N HIS A 257 3.11 -21.17 -19.13
CA HIS A 257 3.16 -20.88 -17.69
C HIS A 257 4.03 -19.65 -17.37
N ARG A 258 5.12 -19.44 -18.12
CA ARG A 258 6.01 -18.29 -17.97
C ARG A 258 5.29 -17.02 -18.44
N ILE A 259 4.56 -17.10 -19.54
CA ILE A 259 3.72 -16.01 -20.03
C ILE A 259 2.65 -15.63 -18.99
N ASP A 260 1.92 -16.60 -18.43
CA ASP A 260 0.92 -16.34 -17.37
C ASP A 260 1.55 -15.63 -16.17
N THR A 261 2.71 -16.11 -15.74
CA THR A 261 3.47 -15.53 -14.61
C THR A 261 3.87 -14.08 -14.89
N LEU A 262 4.35 -13.78 -16.09
CA LEU A 262 4.72 -12.42 -16.49
C LEU A 262 3.50 -11.50 -16.51
N LEU A 263 2.40 -11.92 -17.12
CA LEU A 263 1.17 -11.12 -17.24
C LEU A 263 0.49 -10.86 -15.89
N LYS A 264 0.62 -11.77 -14.92
CA LYS A 264 0.10 -11.60 -13.56
C LYS A 264 1.02 -10.77 -12.65
N SER A 265 2.21 -10.40 -13.10
CA SER A 265 3.19 -9.69 -12.27
C SER A 265 2.91 -8.19 -12.17
N GLU A 266 3.35 -7.55 -11.09
CA GLU A 266 3.33 -6.08 -10.96
C GLU A 266 4.21 -5.39 -12.02
N ALA A 267 5.19 -6.11 -12.58
CA ALA A 267 6.03 -5.63 -13.67
C ALA A 267 5.24 -5.46 -14.98
N PHE A 268 4.17 -6.24 -15.20
CA PHE A 268 3.29 -6.06 -16.36
C PHE A 268 2.49 -4.77 -16.26
N LEU A 269 1.92 -4.50 -15.08
CA LEU A 269 1.24 -3.23 -14.79
C LEU A 269 2.18 -2.03 -14.97
N SER A 270 3.39 -2.16 -14.43
CA SER A 270 4.43 -1.15 -14.55
C SER A 270 4.92 -0.99 -15.99
N ALA A 271 4.98 -2.04 -16.80
CA ALA A 271 5.39 -1.95 -18.20
C ALA A 271 4.35 -1.22 -19.08
N ALA A 272 3.06 -1.35 -18.76
CA ALA A 272 1.97 -0.68 -19.48
C ALA A 272 1.90 0.83 -19.19
N TYR A 273 2.28 1.27 -17.98
CA TYR A 273 2.26 2.68 -17.58
C TYR A 273 3.26 3.54 -18.40
N PRO A 274 2.97 4.81 -18.76
CA PRO A 274 1.68 5.52 -18.81
C PRO A 274 0.91 5.30 -20.12
N VAL A 275 1.26 4.25 -20.88
CA VAL A 275 0.82 4.05 -22.26
C VAL A 275 -0.63 3.55 -22.30
N PHE A 276 -1.02 2.64 -21.42
CA PHE A 276 -2.41 2.20 -21.22
C PHE A 276 -2.59 1.58 -19.82
N ASP A 277 -3.84 1.43 -19.39
CA ASP A 277 -4.20 0.74 -18.16
C ASP A 277 -4.34 -0.77 -18.40
N SER A 278 -3.59 -1.55 -17.63
CA SER A 278 -3.61 -3.02 -17.69
C SER A 278 -4.13 -3.67 -16.41
N SER A 279 -4.72 -2.89 -15.49
CA SER A 279 -5.29 -3.39 -14.23
C SER A 279 -6.64 -4.08 -14.45
N HIS A 280 -7.47 -3.57 -15.36
CA HIS A 280 -8.81 -4.07 -15.64
C HIS A 280 -9.12 -4.04 -17.14
N VAL A 281 -9.74 -5.11 -17.64
CA VAL A 281 -10.12 -5.24 -19.07
C VAL A 281 -11.14 -4.18 -19.48
N ASP A 282 -12.01 -3.76 -18.56
CA ASP A 282 -13.07 -2.77 -18.81
C ASP A 282 -12.63 -1.32 -18.53
N SER A 283 -11.34 -1.09 -18.24
CA SER A 283 -10.84 0.27 -18.01
C SER A 283 -11.04 1.14 -19.26
N PRO A 284 -11.46 2.41 -19.13
CA PRO A 284 -11.65 3.32 -20.27
C PRO A 284 -10.35 3.56 -21.05
N LEU A 285 -9.19 3.35 -20.41
CA LEU A 285 -7.87 3.48 -21.02
C LEU A 285 -7.17 2.12 -21.19
N ASN A 286 -7.94 1.04 -21.35
CA ASN A 286 -7.38 -0.29 -21.57
C ASN A 286 -6.61 -0.41 -22.89
N MET A 287 -5.82 -1.48 -23.02
CA MET A 287 -4.99 -1.77 -24.19
C MET A 287 -5.71 -1.66 -25.55
N ARG A 288 -6.96 -2.13 -25.65
CA ARG A 288 -7.76 -2.09 -26.90
C ARG A 288 -8.35 -0.71 -27.18
N ALA A 289 -8.72 0.02 -26.13
CA ALA A 289 -9.23 1.39 -26.23
C ALA A 289 -8.14 2.36 -26.70
N VAL A 290 -6.91 2.21 -26.20
CA VAL A 290 -5.77 3.01 -26.62
C VAL A 290 -5.29 2.60 -28.01
N PHE A 291 -5.06 1.30 -28.23
CA PHE A 291 -4.55 0.74 -29.49
C PHE A 291 -5.49 -0.34 -30.01
N PRO A 292 -6.43 -0.01 -30.91
CA PRO A 292 -7.32 -0.98 -31.53
C PRO A 292 -6.53 -2.11 -32.20
N GLN A 293 -6.99 -3.36 -32.06
CA GLN A 293 -6.35 -4.57 -32.62
C GLN A 293 -4.94 -4.88 -32.09
N SER A 294 -4.49 -4.24 -31.01
CA SER A 294 -3.17 -4.46 -30.39
C SER A 294 -2.86 -5.91 -30.04
N GLN A 295 -3.86 -6.70 -29.65
CA GLN A 295 -3.72 -8.12 -29.33
C GLN A 295 -3.37 -9.00 -30.55
N GLU A 296 -3.64 -8.52 -31.75
CA GLU A 296 -3.37 -9.24 -32.99
C GLU A 296 -2.05 -8.82 -33.65
N GLU A 297 -1.44 -7.72 -33.18
CA GLU A 297 -0.20 -7.18 -33.73
C GLU A 297 1.04 -7.79 -33.05
N PRO A 298 1.86 -8.59 -33.76
CA PRO A 298 3.01 -9.27 -33.17
C PRO A 298 4.05 -8.33 -32.59
N VAL A 299 4.29 -7.16 -33.21
CA VAL A 299 5.28 -6.18 -32.75
C VAL A 299 4.88 -5.65 -31.36
N PHE A 300 3.59 -5.33 -31.18
CA PHE A 300 3.06 -4.79 -29.93
C PHE A 300 3.18 -5.81 -28.79
N ILE A 301 2.78 -7.06 -29.03
CA ILE A 301 2.82 -8.12 -28.04
C ILE A 301 4.26 -8.46 -27.63
N ASN A 302 5.20 -8.51 -28.57
CA ASN A 302 6.61 -8.75 -28.25
C ASN A 302 7.22 -7.59 -27.47
N ALA A 303 6.90 -6.34 -27.83
CA ALA A 303 7.35 -5.14 -27.10
C ALA A 303 6.82 -5.13 -25.65
N LEU A 304 5.56 -5.50 -25.44
CA LEU A 304 4.93 -5.52 -24.10
C LEU A 304 5.56 -6.59 -23.19
N LEU A 305 5.83 -7.79 -23.74
CA LEU A 305 6.52 -8.86 -23.01
C LEU A 305 7.98 -8.51 -22.74
N TYR A 306 8.68 -7.92 -23.71
CA TYR A 306 10.02 -7.36 -23.52
C TYR A 306 10.04 -6.35 -22.36
N ALA A 307 9.14 -5.37 -22.39
CA ALA A 307 9.02 -4.35 -21.35
C ALA A 307 8.79 -4.97 -19.98
N THR A 308 7.86 -5.93 -19.88
CA THR A 308 7.56 -6.65 -18.64
C THR A 308 8.80 -7.36 -18.09
N VAL A 309 9.56 -8.07 -18.94
CA VAL A 309 10.79 -8.75 -18.55
C VAL A 309 11.87 -7.75 -18.12
N GLN A 310 12.02 -6.63 -18.81
CA GLN A 310 13.00 -5.60 -18.44
C GLN A 310 12.67 -4.96 -17.09
N ILE A 311 11.41 -4.60 -16.85
CA ILE A 311 10.98 -4.04 -15.55
C ILE A 311 11.14 -5.08 -14.43
N LEU A 312 10.76 -6.34 -14.67
CA LEU A 312 10.92 -7.42 -13.69
C LEU A 312 12.38 -7.61 -13.26
N ASN A 313 13.32 -7.43 -14.20
CA ASN A 313 14.75 -7.55 -13.96
C ASN A 313 15.44 -6.22 -13.60
N ARG A 314 14.68 -5.15 -13.35
CA ARG A 314 15.19 -3.80 -13.04
C ARG A 314 16.20 -3.29 -14.07
N GLY A 315 15.93 -3.53 -15.35
CA GLY A 315 16.78 -3.16 -16.47
C GLY A 315 18.04 -4.03 -16.66
N LYS A 316 18.28 -5.03 -15.80
CA LYS A 316 19.40 -5.94 -15.99
C LYS A 316 19.18 -6.80 -17.24
N THR A 317 20.20 -6.86 -18.08
CA THR A 317 20.18 -7.66 -19.30
C THR A 317 20.04 -9.15 -18.97
N THR A 318 19.08 -9.81 -19.62
CA THR A 318 18.86 -11.26 -19.53
C THR A 318 18.76 -11.85 -20.93
N MET A 319 19.04 -13.14 -21.07
CA MET A 319 18.88 -13.84 -22.36
C MET A 319 17.43 -13.81 -22.85
N GLU A 320 16.46 -13.95 -21.94
CA GLU A 320 15.02 -13.81 -22.24
C GLU A 320 14.70 -12.40 -22.78
N GLY A 321 15.21 -11.36 -22.10
CA GLY A 321 15.03 -9.98 -22.53
C GLY A 321 15.68 -9.66 -23.88
N LEU A 322 16.91 -10.13 -24.12
CA LEU A 322 17.62 -9.93 -25.40
C LEU A 322 16.87 -10.58 -26.57
N SER A 323 16.43 -11.83 -26.40
CA SER A 323 15.67 -12.56 -27.41
C SER A 323 14.37 -11.84 -27.79
N LEU A 324 13.62 -11.35 -26.78
CA LEU A 324 12.41 -10.56 -27.02
C LEU A 324 12.71 -9.22 -27.69
N GLN A 325 13.81 -8.56 -27.31
CA GLN A 325 14.26 -7.30 -27.92
C GLN A 325 14.59 -7.48 -29.40
N GLU A 326 15.47 -8.44 -29.73
CA GLU A 326 15.86 -8.77 -31.10
C GLU A 326 14.64 -9.08 -31.96
N LYS A 327 13.70 -9.88 -31.43
CA LYS A 327 12.48 -10.22 -32.13
C LYS A 327 11.59 -9.00 -32.37
N THR A 328 11.43 -8.14 -31.36
CA THR A 328 10.65 -6.90 -31.46
C THR A 328 11.25 -5.96 -32.51
N LEU A 329 12.56 -5.72 -32.47
CA LEU A 329 13.26 -4.84 -33.40
C LEU A 329 13.21 -5.37 -34.84
N LYS A 330 13.37 -6.68 -35.04
CA LYS A 330 13.21 -7.31 -36.36
C LYS A 330 11.82 -7.10 -36.94
N LEU A 331 10.76 -7.37 -36.16
CA LEU A 331 9.39 -7.18 -36.60
C LEU A 331 9.09 -5.69 -36.89
N LEU A 332 9.62 -4.79 -36.06
CA LEU A 332 9.47 -3.35 -36.26
C LEU A 332 10.17 -2.90 -37.55
N GLN A 333 11.38 -3.36 -37.81
CA GLN A 333 12.12 -3.07 -39.05
C GLN A 333 11.38 -3.58 -40.28
N GLU A 334 10.85 -4.81 -40.25
CA GLU A 334 10.02 -5.37 -41.33
C GLU A 334 8.80 -4.48 -41.64
N LYS A 335 8.13 -3.95 -40.62
CA LYS A 335 6.98 -3.03 -40.79
C LYS A 335 7.40 -1.68 -41.37
N LEU A 336 8.47 -1.09 -40.84
CA LEU A 336 8.94 0.25 -41.22
C LEU A 336 9.60 0.29 -42.62
N THR A 337 10.19 -0.82 -43.07
CA THR A 337 10.84 -0.92 -44.38
C THR A 337 9.93 -1.46 -45.48
N SER A 338 8.72 -1.92 -45.14
CA SER A 338 7.76 -2.40 -46.13
C SER A 338 7.33 -1.27 -47.08
N PRO A 339 7.13 -1.55 -48.39
CA PRO A 339 6.82 -0.54 -49.40
C PRO A 339 5.50 0.22 -49.14
N ASN A 340 4.60 -0.35 -48.32
CA ASN A 340 3.34 0.26 -47.94
C ASN A 340 3.36 0.86 -46.51
N GLN A 341 4.55 1.05 -45.90
CA GLN A 341 4.77 1.54 -44.52
C GLN A 341 3.53 1.44 -43.63
N THR A 342 3.21 0.21 -43.18
CA THR A 342 2.00 -0.04 -42.40
C THR A 342 2.19 0.43 -40.96
N LEU A 343 2.22 1.74 -40.75
CA LEU A 343 2.24 2.36 -39.42
C LEU A 343 0.84 2.28 -38.83
N SER A 344 0.48 1.15 -38.24
CA SER A 344 -0.79 1.00 -37.51
C SER A 344 -0.68 1.58 -36.09
N PRO A 345 -1.80 1.95 -35.43
CA PRO A 345 -1.77 2.40 -34.04
C PRO A 345 -1.05 1.43 -33.09
N PRO A 346 -1.20 0.09 -33.19
CA PRO A 346 -0.38 -0.84 -32.42
C PRO A 346 1.12 -0.79 -32.70
N VAL A 347 1.57 -0.49 -33.92
CA VAL A 347 3.01 -0.32 -34.20
C VAL A 347 3.55 0.93 -33.49
N LEU A 348 2.80 2.03 -33.51
CA LEU A 348 3.14 3.23 -32.72
C LEU A 348 3.15 2.92 -31.22
N GLY A 349 2.15 2.17 -30.73
CA GLY A 349 2.10 1.70 -29.35
C GLY A 349 3.30 0.86 -28.95
N ALA A 350 3.83 0.02 -29.83
CA ALA A 350 5.06 -0.74 -29.57
C ALA A 350 6.28 0.17 -29.38
N ILE A 351 6.43 1.20 -30.22
CA ILE A 351 7.51 2.20 -30.09
C ILE A 351 7.35 2.97 -28.76
N MET A 352 6.12 3.32 -28.38
CA MET A 352 5.82 3.98 -27.11
C MET A 352 6.20 3.10 -25.91
N ILE A 353 5.90 1.79 -25.95
CA ILE A 353 6.29 0.83 -24.90
C ILE A 353 7.82 0.71 -24.80
N LEU A 354 8.53 0.64 -25.94
CA LEU A 354 10.00 0.60 -25.95
C LEU A 354 10.61 1.88 -25.36
N LYS A 355 10.10 3.04 -25.76
CA LYS A 355 10.47 4.34 -25.17
C LYS A 355 10.20 4.37 -23.66
N ALA A 356 9.05 3.86 -23.22
CA ALA A 356 8.69 3.79 -21.81
C ALA A 356 9.67 2.94 -21.01
N THR A 357 9.95 1.74 -21.53
CA THR A 357 10.89 0.79 -20.93
C THR A 357 12.27 1.41 -20.78
N ALA A 358 12.76 2.09 -21.82
CA ALA A 358 14.09 2.68 -21.82
C ALA A 358 14.27 3.73 -20.71
N TYR A 359 13.34 4.68 -20.54
CA TYR A 359 13.49 5.67 -19.47
C TYR A 359 13.30 5.07 -18.07
N LYS A 360 12.43 4.06 -17.93
CA LYS A 360 12.20 3.38 -16.64
C LYS A 360 13.39 2.56 -16.17
N THR A 361 14.15 2.02 -17.11
CA THR A 361 15.34 1.21 -16.83
C THR A 361 16.64 2.01 -16.86
N GLY A 362 16.57 3.31 -17.17
CA GLY A 362 17.74 4.19 -17.26
C GLY A 362 18.55 4.05 -18.55
N ASP A 363 18.05 3.35 -19.58
CA ASP A 363 18.69 3.26 -20.89
C ASP A 363 18.51 4.58 -21.67
N ARG A 364 19.45 5.50 -21.47
CA ARG A 364 19.45 6.81 -22.13
C ARG A 364 19.58 6.72 -23.64
N SER A 365 20.42 5.81 -24.15
CA SER A 365 20.61 5.57 -25.58
C SER A 365 19.32 5.08 -26.25
N GLY A 366 18.68 4.06 -25.67
CA GLY A 366 17.40 3.54 -26.15
C GLY A 366 16.32 4.60 -26.06
N HIS A 367 16.27 5.39 -24.99
CA HIS A 367 15.28 6.46 -24.84
C HIS A 367 15.39 7.52 -25.96
N ILE A 368 16.61 7.96 -26.30
CA ILE A 368 16.84 8.92 -27.38
C ILE A 368 16.43 8.31 -28.73
N ALA A 369 16.88 7.09 -29.02
CA ALA A 369 16.58 6.40 -30.27
C ALA A 369 15.07 6.17 -30.46
N HIS A 370 14.37 5.70 -29.43
CA HIS A 370 12.92 5.46 -29.48
C HIS A 370 12.12 6.77 -29.49
N THR A 371 12.64 7.86 -28.89
CA THR A 371 12.01 9.18 -29.00
C THR A 371 12.11 9.71 -30.43
N ALA A 372 13.30 9.68 -31.05
CA ALA A 372 13.46 10.07 -32.45
C ALA A 372 12.60 9.19 -33.39
N GLY A 373 12.61 7.88 -33.17
CA GLY A 373 11.77 6.95 -33.92
C GLY A 373 10.27 7.21 -33.78
N LEU A 374 9.79 7.53 -32.57
CA LEU A 374 8.40 7.89 -32.33
C LEU A 374 8.02 9.20 -33.04
N MET A 375 8.86 10.24 -32.96
CA MET A 375 8.60 11.52 -33.63
C MET A 375 8.48 11.33 -35.15
N ASN A 376 9.45 10.65 -35.77
CA ASN A 376 9.41 10.36 -37.20
C ASN A 376 8.16 9.54 -37.59
N ALA A 377 7.79 8.54 -36.78
CA ALA A 377 6.60 7.72 -37.04
C ALA A 377 5.30 8.53 -36.90
N LEU A 378 5.23 9.47 -35.96
CA LEU A 378 4.09 10.37 -35.80
C LEU A 378 3.96 11.35 -36.98
N GLU A 379 5.07 11.91 -37.47
CA GLU A 379 5.09 12.77 -38.66
C GLU A 379 4.55 12.01 -39.89
N ILE A 380 5.06 10.80 -40.15
CA ILE A 380 4.58 9.96 -41.25
C ILE A 380 3.10 9.60 -41.08
N SER A 381 2.67 9.27 -39.85
CA SER A 381 1.26 8.97 -39.58
C SER A 381 0.33 10.15 -39.86
N THR A 382 0.81 11.38 -39.64
CA THR A 382 0.07 12.60 -39.93
C THR A 382 -0.06 12.83 -41.43
N VAL A 383 1.01 12.59 -42.20
CA VAL A 383 1.00 12.70 -43.67
C VAL A 383 0.06 11.67 -44.31
N ASN A 384 -0.01 10.46 -43.75
CA ASN A 384 -0.79 9.35 -44.27
C ASN A 384 -2.23 9.27 -43.70
N ASP A 385 -2.69 10.31 -42.99
CA ASP A 385 -4.00 10.40 -42.34
C ASP A 385 -4.33 9.20 -41.40
N ILE A 386 -3.30 8.65 -40.76
CA ILE A 386 -3.45 7.56 -39.80
C ILE A 386 -3.83 8.18 -38.46
N ALA A 387 -5.13 8.23 -38.19
CA ALA A 387 -5.65 8.83 -36.96
C ALA A 387 -5.31 7.99 -35.71
N LEU A 388 -4.41 8.50 -34.87
CA LEU A 388 -4.29 8.03 -33.48
C LEU A 388 -5.59 8.30 -32.71
N THR A 389 -6.00 7.32 -31.89
CA THR A 389 -7.11 7.50 -30.94
C THR A 389 -6.79 8.65 -29.99
N GLN A 390 -7.83 9.29 -29.44
CA GLN A 390 -7.63 10.34 -28.43
C GLN A 390 -6.86 9.81 -27.21
N ALA A 391 -7.08 8.54 -26.84
CA ALA A 391 -6.38 7.87 -25.76
C ALA A 391 -4.89 7.62 -26.09
N ALA A 392 -4.53 7.32 -27.34
CA ALA A 392 -3.13 7.19 -27.76
C ALA A 392 -2.40 8.55 -27.79
N ARG A 393 -3.08 9.63 -28.19
CA ARG A 393 -2.53 11.00 -28.09
C ARG A 393 -2.29 11.40 -26.63
N ARG A 394 -3.27 11.10 -25.76
CA ARG A 394 -3.16 11.25 -24.30
C ARG A 394 -1.95 10.48 -23.75
N ALA A 395 -1.80 9.21 -24.12
CA ALA A 395 -0.66 8.38 -23.72
C ALA A 395 0.68 8.97 -24.18
N THR A 396 0.73 9.55 -25.39
CA THR A 396 1.93 10.21 -25.92
C THR A 396 2.33 11.43 -25.09
N PHE A 397 1.37 12.26 -24.66
CA PHE A 397 1.63 13.36 -23.74
C PHE A 397 2.27 12.86 -22.43
N TRP A 398 1.62 11.90 -21.76
CA TRP A 398 2.07 11.41 -20.46
C TRP A 398 3.43 10.74 -20.56
N LEU A 399 3.67 9.96 -21.61
CA LEU A 399 4.95 9.32 -21.87
C LEU A 399 6.10 10.34 -21.97
N ASN A 400 5.88 11.47 -22.65
CA ASN A 400 6.89 12.51 -22.76
C ASN A 400 7.12 13.27 -21.45
N LEU A 401 6.04 13.58 -20.73
CA LEU A 401 6.14 14.24 -19.43
C LEU A 401 6.88 13.37 -18.41
N SER A 402 6.48 12.10 -18.29
CA SER A 402 7.14 11.14 -17.40
C SER A 402 8.62 10.95 -17.75
N ALA A 403 8.94 10.82 -19.04
CA ALA A 403 10.32 10.66 -19.47
C ALA A 403 11.18 11.89 -19.14
N ALA A 404 10.66 13.10 -19.38
CA ALA A 404 11.36 14.34 -19.03
C ALA A 404 11.68 14.42 -17.53
N LEU A 405 10.74 14.00 -16.68
CA LEU A 405 10.93 13.98 -15.22
C LEU A 405 11.93 12.93 -14.76
N VAL A 406 11.95 11.75 -15.38
CA VAL A 406 12.82 10.64 -14.97
C VAL A 406 14.25 10.77 -15.52
N MET A 407 14.40 11.29 -16.74
CA MET A 407 15.69 11.33 -17.46
C MET A 407 16.39 12.69 -17.44
N ASP A 408 15.80 13.71 -16.82
CA ASP A 408 16.29 15.09 -16.84
C ASP A 408 16.53 15.60 -18.27
N CYS A 409 15.59 15.29 -19.17
CA CYS A 409 15.64 15.74 -20.55
C CYS A 409 14.59 16.82 -20.81
N LYS A 410 14.89 17.69 -21.80
CA LYS A 410 13.92 18.67 -22.27
C LYS A 410 12.70 17.93 -22.82
N ARG A 411 11.51 18.38 -22.39
CA ARG A 411 10.26 17.87 -22.92
C ARG A 411 10.11 18.29 -24.39
N ALA A 412 9.63 17.39 -25.23
CA ALA A 412 9.28 17.72 -26.61
C ALA A 412 8.12 18.73 -26.63
N GLU A 413 8.37 19.92 -27.18
CA GLU A 413 7.47 21.09 -27.10
C GLU A 413 6.16 20.93 -27.90
N HIS A 414 6.14 20.05 -28.91
CA HIS A 414 5.03 19.94 -29.88
C HIS A 414 3.85 19.04 -29.46
N ILE A 415 3.86 18.50 -28.23
CA ILE A 415 2.88 17.51 -27.79
C ILE A 415 1.98 18.13 -26.73
N GLU A 416 0.91 18.75 -27.22
CA GLU A 416 -0.18 19.28 -26.42
C GLU A 416 -1.10 18.15 -25.96
N PHE A 417 -1.58 18.27 -24.73
CA PHE A 417 -2.60 17.36 -24.24
C PHE A 417 -3.92 17.65 -24.97
N PRO A 418 -4.63 16.65 -25.51
CA PRO A 418 -5.80 16.86 -26.36
C PRO A 418 -6.97 17.66 -25.74
N GLN A 419 -6.96 17.90 -24.43
CA GLN A 419 -8.03 18.60 -23.70
C GLN A 419 -7.54 19.81 -22.88
N LEU A 420 -6.24 20.17 -22.96
CA LEU A 420 -5.70 21.28 -22.18
C LEU A 420 -6.19 22.66 -22.63
N ALA A 421 -6.64 22.79 -23.88
CA ALA A 421 -7.06 24.07 -24.45
C ALA A 421 -8.30 24.70 -23.77
N ILE A 422 -9.04 23.96 -22.95
CA ILE A 422 -10.39 24.37 -22.48
C ILE A 422 -10.44 24.74 -20.99
N ARG A 423 -9.36 24.56 -20.20
CA ARG A 423 -9.38 24.79 -18.74
C ARG A 423 -8.44 25.88 -18.22
N GLN A 424 -8.20 26.92 -19.01
CA GLN A 424 -7.88 28.21 -18.38
C GLN A 424 -9.09 28.62 -17.52
N ARG A 425 -8.85 29.26 -16.37
CA ARG A 425 -9.77 29.59 -15.25
C ARG A 425 -11.14 30.23 -15.58
N GLN A 426 -11.52 30.32 -16.85
CA GLN A 426 -12.72 31.00 -17.38
C GLN A 426 -14.06 30.48 -16.84
N ASN A 427 -14.13 29.31 -16.18
CA ASN A 427 -15.40 28.71 -15.73
C ASN A 427 -15.53 28.50 -14.20
N LEU A 428 -14.56 28.92 -13.38
CA LEU A 428 -14.69 28.89 -11.91
C LEU A 428 -14.95 30.32 -11.40
N PRO A 429 -15.90 30.52 -10.46
CA PRO A 429 -16.17 31.84 -9.92
C PRO A 429 -14.90 32.43 -9.29
N ASP A 430 -14.76 33.75 -9.45
CA ASP A 430 -13.63 34.65 -9.15
C ASP A 430 -13.21 34.71 -7.67
N ARG A 431 -13.19 33.58 -6.96
CA ARG A 431 -12.49 33.44 -5.68
C ARG A 431 -11.03 33.23 -6.00
N LYS A 432 -10.24 34.31 -5.93
CA LYS A 432 -8.79 34.20 -5.78
C LYS A 432 -8.50 33.45 -4.49
N MET A 433 -8.36 32.13 -4.58
CA MET A 433 -7.96 31.33 -3.44
C MET A 433 -6.48 31.66 -3.16
N GLU A 434 -6.20 32.05 -1.92
CA GLU A 434 -4.84 32.30 -1.49
C GLU A 434 -4.10 30.98 -1.26
N PRO A 435 -2.77 30.94 -1.47
CA PRO A 435 -1.99 29.77 -1.12
C PRO A 435 -2.09 29.51 0.39
N PRO A 436 -1.95 28.25 0.85
CA PRO A 436 -1.89 27.94 2.27
C PRO A 436 -0.88 28.82 3.01
N THR A 437 -1.20 29.18 4.26
CA THR A 437 -0.47 30.18 5.07
C THR A 437 1.03 29.94 5.09
N GLY A 438 1.47 28.68 5.10
CA GLY A 438 2.89 28.32 5.14
C GLY A 438 3.61 28.78 3.87
N PHE A 439 3.04 28.53 2.69
CA PHE A 439 3.60 29.03 1.44
C PHE A 439 3.47 30.56 1.30
N ALA A 440 2.39 31.14 1.82
CA ALA A 440 2.19 32.59 1.83
C ALA A 440 3.28 33.32 2.62
N ARG A 441 3.71 32.77 3.78
CA ARG A 441 4.84 33.31 4.57
C ARG A 441 6.14 33.38 3.76
N HIS A 442 6.35 32.43 2.86
CA HIS A 442 7.57 32.30 2.06
C HIS A 442 7.42 32.82 0.63
N LYS A 443 6.41 33.65 0.35
CA LYS A 443 6.12 34.18 -1.00
C LYS A 443 7.33 34.87 -1.65
N ALA A 444 8.19 35.53 -0.87
CA ALA A 444 9.39 36.20 -1.39
C ALA A 444 10.41 35.21 -2.00
N SER A 445 10.41 33.95 -1.54
CA SER A 445 11.33 32.90 -2.00
C SER A 445 10.69 31.97 -3.05
N LEU A 446 9.47 32.26 -3.52
CA LEU A 446 8.70 31.37 -4.42
C LEU A 446 8.18 32.14 -5.65
N PRO A 447 8.31 31.61 -6.88
CA PRO A 447 7.73 32.25 -8.06
C PRO A 447 6.20 32.23 -8.02
N ASP A 448 5.57 33.28 -8.54
CA ASP A 448 4.11 33.39 -8.64
C ASP A 448 3.48 32.20 -9.41
N GLY A 449 4.19 31.67 -10.41
CA GLY A 449 3.76 30.48 -11.14
C GLY A 449 3.64 29.24 -10.24
N LEU A 450 4.60 29.04 -9.32
CA LEU A 450 4.56 27.92 -8.36
C LEU A 450 3.45 28.10 -7.33
N LEU A 451 3.25 29.33 -6.85
CA LEU A 451 2.12 29.65 -5.98
C LEU A 451 0.78 29.38 -6.67
N GLY A 452 0.68 29.68 -7.98
CA GLY A 452 -0.46 29.30 -8.81
C GLY A 452 -0.69 27.79 -8.82
N CYS A 453 0.34 26.98 -9.07
CA CYS A 453 0.22 25.52 -9.04
C CYS A 453 -0.16 24.98 -7.65
N ILE A 454 0.32 25.60 -6.56
CA ILE A 454 -0.07 25.23 -5.18
C ILE A 454 -1.57 25.46 -4.97
N VAL A 455 -2.07 26.62 -5.39
CA VAL A 455 -3.51 26.94 -5.32
C VAL A 455 -4.32 25.93 -6.12
N ASP A 456 -3.96 25.70 -7.39
CA ASP A 456 -4.64 24.74 -8.26
C ASP A 456 -4.61 23.31 -7.67
N THR A 457 -3.55 22.97 -6.93
CA THR A 457 -3.43 21.69 -6.19
C THR A 457 -4.45 21.59 -5.07
N VAL A 458 -4.61 22.64 -4.26
CA VAL A 458 -5.59 22.69 -3.17
C VAL A 458 -7.03 22.65 -3.72
N GLU A 459 -7.29 23.32 -4.85
CA GLU A 459 -8.60 23.27 -5.53
C GLU A 459 -8.93 21.83 -5.94
N LEU A 460 -7.97 21.13 -6.53
CA LEU A 460 -8.15 19.72 -6.89
C LEU A 460 -8.40 18.83 -5.66
N GLN A 461 -7.65 19.00 -4.57
CA GLN A 461 -7.88 18.24 -3.33
C GLN A 461 -9.29 18.47 -2.79
N SER A 462 -9.76 19.72 -2.80
CA SER A 462 -11.10 20.09 -2.36
C SER A 462 -12.17 19.49 -3.26
N PHE A 463 -11.97 19.54 -4.59
CA PHE A 463 -12.86 18.95 -5.58
C PHE A 463 -13.03 17.43 -5.35
N LEU A 464 -11.92 16.70 -5.23
CA LEU A 464 -11.93 15.25 -5.01
C LEU A 464 -12.59 14.86 -3.67
N GLN A 465 -12.39 15.66 -2.61
CA GLN A 465 -13.04 15.44 -1.33
C GLN A 465 -14.57 15.63 -1.41
N LEU A 466 -15.05 16.57 -2.23
CA LEU A 466 -16.48 16.80 -2.45
C LEU A 466 -17.12 15.69 -3.28
N GLU A 467 -16.46 15.24 -4.36
CA GLU A 467 -16.95 14.10 -5.16
C GLU A 467 -17.00 12.81 -4.35
N THR A 468 -16.00 12.55 -3.50
CA THR A 468 -15.99 11.38 -2.60
C THR A 468 -17.18 11.39 -1.63
N ARG A 469 -17.73 12.57 -1.30
CA ARG A 469 -18.93 12.72 -0.45
C ARG A 469 -20.24 12.62 -1.22
N SER A 470 -20.23 12.86 -2.54
CA SER A 470 -21.41 12.78 -3.40
C SER A 470 -21.57 11.36 -3.97
N LEU A 471 -22.03 10.43 -3.14
CA LEU A 471 -22.23 9.02 -3.47
C LEU A 471 -23.49 8.76 -4.33
N SER A 472 -23.87 9.74 -5.18
CA SER A 472 -25.13 9.71 -5.91
C SER A 472 -25.11 10.59 -7.17
N SER A 473 -24.35 10.19 -8.19
CA SER A 473 -24.83 10.36 -9.57
C SER A 473 -24.12 9.40 -10.51
N LEU A 474 -24.84 8.36 -10.93
CA LEU A 474 -24.51 7.60 -12.11
C LEU A 474 -24.46 8.53 -13.34
N ASN A 475 -23.53 8.22 -14.24
CA ASN A 475 -23.56 8.56 -15.64
C ASN A 475 -23.44 10.06 -15.97
N THR A 476 -22.20 10.55 -16.09
CA THR A 476 -21.88 11.52 -17.16
C THR A 476 -20.39 11.51 -17.49
N THR A 477 -20.16 11.19 -18.77
CA THR A 477 -19.02 11.47 -19.64
C THR A 477 -17.92 12.43 -19.14
N GLN A 478 -16.68 11.94 -19.22
CA GLN A 478 -15.37 12.61 -19.05
C GLN A 478 -15.05 13.11 -17.65
N ASP A 479 -14.29 12.28 -16.94
CA ASP A 479 -13.66 12.61 -15.67
C ASP A 479 -12.78 13.88 -15.82
N PRO A 480 -13.15 15.01 -15.19
CA PRO A 480 -12.43 16.28 -15.30
C PRO A 480 -11.03 16.27 -14.69
N VAL A 481 -10.65 15.20 -13.99
CA VAL A 481 -9.40 15.13 -13.22
C VAL A 481 -8.19 14.97 -14.14
N ASP A 482 -8.24 14.14 -15.17
CA ASP A 482 -7.07 13.83 -16.03
C ASP A 482 -6.54 15.06 -16.81
N PRO A 483 -7.38 15.95 -17.40
CA PRO A 483 -6.90 17.19 -18.01
C PRO A 483 -6.34 18.19 -16.99
N LEU A 484 -6.94 18.27 -15.80
CA LEU A 484 -6.43 19.13 -14.72
C LEU A 484 -5.07 18.64 -14.23
N GLN A 485 -4.89 17.31 -14.15
CA GLN A 485 -3.61 16.66 -13.93
C GLN A 485 -2.57 16.95 -14.98
N ALA A 486 -2.93 16.82 -16.25
CA ALA A 486 -2.04 17.19 -17.33
C ALA A 486 -1.59 18.65 -17.20
N SER A 487 -2.49 19.56 -16.81
CA SER A 487 -2.21 21.00 -16.72
C SER A 487 -1.20 21.30 -15.63
N ILE A 488 -1.51 20.89 -14.39
CA ILE A 488 -0.69 21.24 -13.22
C ILE A 488 0.67 20.57 -13.32
N GLN A 489 0.75 19.29 -13.70
CA GLN A 489 2.04 18.61 -13.85
C GLN A 489 2.89 19.20 -14.99
N SER A 490 2.26 19.59 -16.09
CA SER A 490 2.95 20.27 -17.19
C SER A 490 3.55 21.60 -16.73
N GLN A 491 2.79 22.39 -15.97
CA GLN A 491 3.26 23.67 -15.43
C GLN A 491 4.38 23.48 -14.40
N LEU A 492 4.22 22.56 -13.45
CA LEU A 492 5.26 22.24 -12.47
C LEU A 492 6.56 21.77 -13.13
N ALA A 493 6.47 21.03 -14.24
CA ALA A 493 7.64 20.65 -15.03
C ALA A 493 8.28 21.86 -15.75
N ALA A 494 7.47 22.75 -16.32
CA ALA A 494 7.95 23.95 -17.01
C ALA A 494 8.60 24.98 -16.06
N LEU A 495 8.20 25.01 -14.79
CA LEU A 495 8.75 25.92 -13.77
C LEU A 495 10.15 25.54 -13.26
N ALA A 496 10.71 24.39 -13.67
CA ALA A 496 12.00 23.92 -13.16
C ALA A 496 13.12 24.96 -13.29
N HIS A 497 13.30 25.55 -14.47
CA HIS A 497 14.32 26.58 -14.68
C HIS A 497 14.08 27.83 -13.84
N ALA A 498 12.84 28.34 -13.81
CA ALA A 498 12.49 29.52 -13.03
C ALA A 498 12.70 29.32 -11.51
N CYS A 499 12.39 28.13 -10.99
CA CYS A 499 12.62 27.81 -9.58
C CYS A 499 14.13 27.71 -9.26
N VAL A 500 14.92 27.08 -10.12
CA VAL A 500 16.38 27.02 -9.97
C VAL A 500 17.01 28.41 -9.97
N ASP A 501 16.55 29.30 -10.86
CA ASP A 501 17.05 30.68 -10.96
C ASP A 501 16.73 31.53 -9.71
N ILE A 502 15.58 31.27 -9.06
CA ILE A 502 15.20 31.95 -7.81
C ILE A 502 16.01 31.41 -6.63
N GLY A 503 16.25 30.11 -6.57
CA GLY A 503 17.13 29.50 -5.59
C GLY A 503 16.68 28.11 -5.11
N VAL A 504 17.54 27.49 -4.30
CA VAL A 504 17.38 26.09 -3.85
C VAL A 504 16.08 25.83 -3.09
N VAL A 505 15.57 26.82 -2.35
CA VAL A 505 14.29 26.72 -1.63
C VAL A 505 13.13 26.60 -2.61
N ALA A 506 13.09 27.44 -3.66
CA ALA A 506 12.03 27.41 -4.66
C ALA A 506 11.99 26.07 -5.41
N GLU A 507 13.15 25.54 -5.76
CA GLU A 507 13.24 24.25 -6.45
C GLU A 507 12.85 23.08 -5.53
N ALA A 508 13.32 23.06 -4.28
CA ALA A 508 12.93 22.05 -3.31
C ALA A 508 11.42 22.06 -3.06
N VAL A 509 10.82 23.25 -2.92
CA VAL A 509 9.36 23.41 -2.78
C VAL A 509 8.64 22.94 -4.04
N ARG A 510 9.12 23.27 -5.24
CA ARG A 510 8.53 22.78 -6.49
C ARG A 510 8.49 21.26 -6.53
N LEU A 511 9.58 20.58 -6.16
CA LEU A 511 9.64 19.11 -6.08
C LEU A 511 8.68 18.56 -5.02
N GLY A 512 8.62 19.17 -3.84
CA GLY A 512 7.68 18.81 -2.76
C GLY A 512 6.22 18.91 -3.19
N VAL A 513 5.84 20.04 -3.81
CA VAL A 513 4.50 20.27 -4.37
C VAL A 513 4.21 19.23 -5.46
N PHE A 514 5.17 18.94 -6.33
CA PHE A 514 5.00 17.92 -7.37
C PHE A 514 4.73 16.54 -6.77
N MET A 515 5.45 16.14 -5.72
CA MET A 515 5.21 14.86 -5.03
C MET A 515 3.84 14.82 -4.35
N CYS A 516 3.46 15.88 -3.63
CA CYS A 516 2.13 15.99 -3.05
C CYS A 516 1.06 15.88 -4.13
N TYR A 517 1.21 16.64 -5.21
CA TYR A 517 0.29 16.67 -6.33
C TYR A 517 0.09 15.29 -6.95
N TYR A 518 1.20 14.67 -7.34
CA TYR A 518 1.20 13.37 -8.01
C TYR A 518 0.52 12.30 -7.13
N CYS A 519 0.67 12.40 -5.81
CA CYS A 519 0.08 11.47 -4.88
C CYS A 519 -1.41 11.71 -4.57
N ILE A 520 -2.02 12.82 -4.99
CA ILE A 520 -3.43 13.13 -4.71
C ILE A 520 -4.37 12.12 -5.36
N TRP A 521 -4.14 11.78 -6.63
CA TRP A 521 -4.96 10.84 -7.38
C TRP A 521 -4.07 9.92 -8.23
N MET A 522 -3.95 8.70 -7.72
CA MET A 522 -3.09 7.62 -8.24
C MET A 522 -3.93 6.49 -8.89
N GLU A 523 -5.24 6.69 -8.99
CA GLU A 523 -6.21 5.65 -9.35
C GLU A 523 -5.95 5.01 -10.71
N THR A 524 -5.48 5.80 -11.68
CA THR A 524 -5.18 5.31 -13.02
C THR A 524 -3.77 4.71 -13.10
N TRP A 525 -2.84 5.13 -12.25
CA TRP A 525 -1.41 4.91 -12.44
C TRP A 525 -0.70 4.53 -11.13
N ASN A 526 -0.69 3.23 -10.82
CA ASN A 526 -0.10 2.70 -9.58
C ASN A 526 1.42 2.44 -9.68
N ASP A 527 2.17 3.37 -10.28
CA ASP A 527 3.64 3.33 -10.34
C ASP A 527 4.22 4.39 -9.38
N SER A 528 5.20 4.02 -8.56
CA SER A 528 5.88 4.92 -7.61
C SER A 528 7.17 5.54 -8.16
N LEU A 529 7.60 5.17 -9.37
CA LEU A 529 8.88 5.58 -9.94
C LEU A 529 9.04 7.10 -10.03
N ILE A 530 8.03 7.83 -10.51
CA ILE A 530 8.14 9.28 -10.71
C ILE A 530 8.30 9.99 -9.36
N GLN A 531 7.51 9.60 -8.36
CA GLN A 531 7.56 10.13 -7.01
C GLN A 531 8.92 9.83 -6.38
N CYS A 532 9.42 8.60 -6.52
CA CYS A 532 10.73 8.22 -6.01
C CYS A 532 11.87 9.00 -6.69
N LYS A 533 11.76 9.29 -8.00
CA LYS A 533 12.73 10.11 -8.72
C LYS A 533 12.67 11.59 -8.31
N LEU A 534 11.48 12.13 -8.05
CA LEU A 534 11.33 13.47 -7.49
C LEU A 534 11.91 13.55 -6.08
N ALA A 535 11.71 12.53 -5.24
CA ALA A 535 12.30 12.44 -3.91
C ALA A 535 13.84 12.35 -3.98
N ALA A 536 14.39 11.58 -4.92
CA ALA A 536 15.83 11.52 -5.14
C ALA A 536 16.43 12.89 -5.48
N LYS A 537 15.78 13.65 -6.37
CA LYS A 537 16.17 15.02 -6.71
C LYS A 537 16.07 15.98 -5.52
N LEU A 538 15.02 15.83 -4.72
CA LEU A 538 14.89 16.61 -3.49
C LEU A 538 16.06 16.31 -2.55
N LEU A 539 16.43 15.03 -2.40
CA LEU A 539 17.58 14.64 -1.58
C LEU A 539 18.89 15.21 -2.11
N ASP A 540 19.11 15.23 -3.43
CA ASP A 540 20.32 15.84 -4.02
C ASP A 540 20.45 17.33 -3.60
N ILE A 541 19.33 18.05 -3.48
CA ILE A 541 19.30 19.44 -2.99
C ILE A 541 19.48 19.50 -1.47
N LEU A 542 18.73 18.72 -0.70
CA LEU A 542 18.74 18.81 0.76
C LEU A 542 20.05 18.32 1.36
N GLU A 543 20.63 17.23 0.85
CA GLU A 543 21.93 16.71 1.33
C GLU A 543 23.07 17.72 1.13
N SER A 544 22.98 18.58 0.10
CA SER A 544 24.00 19.59 -0.19
C SER A 544 23.76 20.94 0.48
N THR A 545 22.55 21.21 0.96
CA THR A 545 22.16 22.56 1.45
C THR A 545 21.63 22.58 2.88
N ALA A 546 21.04 21.50 3.37
CA ALA A 546 20.52 21.38 4.74
C ALA A 546 21.64 21.00 5.73
N LEU A 547 22.74 21.73 5.64
CA LEU A 547 23.89 21.62 6.54
C LEU A 547 23.79 22.69 7.62
N PHE A 548 24.13 22.32 8.85
CA PHE A 548 24.11 23.21 9.99
C PHE A 548 25.38 23.01 10.82
N GLY A 549 25.82 24.07 11.49
CA GLY A 549 27.01 24.00 12.34
C GLY A 549 27.80 25.30 12.34
N PRO A 550 28.91 25.35 13.10
CA PRO A 550 29.79 26.52 13.15
C PRO A 550 30.35 26.89 11.77
N GLU A 551 30.53 25.89 10.90
CA GLU A 551 31.03 26.04 9.54
C GLU A 551 29.97 26.58 8.56
N TYR A 552 28.69 26.53 8.93
CA TYR A 552 27.55 26.91 8.09
C TYR A 552 26.58 27.86 8.84
N PRO A 553 27.04 29.02 9.33
CA PRO A 553 26.22 29.92 10.14
C PRO A 553 25.07 30.57 9.36
N ASP A 554 25.23 30.69 8.03
CA ASP A 554 24.28 31.35 7.13
C ASP A 554 23.49 30.34 6.29
N SER A 555 23.22 29.15 6.85
CA SER A 555 22.41 28.15 6.17
C SER A 555 21.05 28.73 5.78
N ILE A 556 20.72 28.65 4.48
CA ILE A 556 19.48 29.22 3.93
C ILE A 556 18.24 28.68 4.61
N TRP A 557 18.31 27.45 5.13
CA TRP A 557 17.20 26.78 5.79
C TRP A 557 16.88 27.35 7.17
N LEU A 558 17.79 28.10 7.81
CA LEU A 558 17.51 28.75 9.11
C LEU A 558 16.34 29.73 9.04
N GLN A 559 16.10 30.33 7.87
CA GLN A 559 14.97 31.24 7.63
C GLN A 559 13.71 30.51 7.14
N HIS A 560 13.83 29.21 6.85
CA HIS A 560 12.82 28.38 6.20
C HIS A 560 12.66 27.02 6.90
N MET A 561 12.77 26.99 8.24
CA MET A 561 12.77 25.74 9.01
C MET A 561 11.45 24.98 8.91
N ASP A 562 10.31 25.67 8.89
CA ASP A 562 8.98 25.06 8.69
C ASP A 562 8.87 24.38 7.31
N LEU A 563 9.40 25.00 6.26
CA LEU A 563 9.53 24.43 4.91
C LEU A 563 10.45 23.21 4.88
N LEU A 564 11.61 23.27 5.53
CA LEU A 564 12.54 22.14 5.60
C LEU A 564 11.86 20.93 6.27
N LEU A 565 11.18 21.14 7.40
CA LEU A 565 10.47 20.08 8.11
C LEU A 565 9.33 19.50 7.26
N TRP A 566 8.58 20.35 6.55
CA TRP A 566 7.57 19.92 5.58
C TRP A 566 8.19 19.05 4.46
N LEU A 567 9.31 19.47 3.87
CA LEU A 567 10.01 18.72 2.81
C LEU A 567 10.55 17.38 3.30
N LEU A 568 11.12 17.33 4.51
CA LEU A 568 11.61 16.09 5.12
C LEU A 568 10.46 15.10 5.35
N LEU A 569 9.29 15.55 5.81
CA LEU A 569 8.13 14.70 5.99
C LEU A 569 7.59 14.18 4.66
N ILE A 570 7.52 15.03 3.63
CA ILE A 570 7.11 14.59 2.29
C ILE A 570 8.08 13.55 1.73
N GLY A 571 9.38 13.84 1.76
CA GLY A 571 10.43 12.94 1.29
C GLY A 571 10.32 11.58 1.97
N SER A 572 10.21 11.58 3.29
CA SER A 572 10.01 10.35 4.08
C SER A 572 8.74 9.60 3.70
N SER A 573 7.63 10.31 3.47
CA SER A 573 6.35 9.70 3.10
C SER A 573 6.39 9.04 1.72
N VAL A 574 7.14 9.62 0.78
CA VAL A 574 7.32 9.07 -0.58
C VAL A 574 8.28 7.88 -0.58
N VAL A 575 9.35 7.94 0.19
CA VAL A 575 10.30 6.83 0.35
C VAL A 575 9.62 5.55 0.85
N GLU A 576 8.55 5.66 1.64
CA GLU A 576 7.74 4.50 2.03
C GLU A 576 7.01 3.80 0.86
N LEU A 577 6.89 4.46 -0.29
CA LEU A 577 6.31 3.90 -1.52
C LEU A 577 7.36 3.22 -2.41
N ASP A 578 8.65 3.33 -2.07
CA ASP A 578 9.73 2.76 -2.89
C ASP A 578 9.84 1.25 -2.66
N ASN A 579 9.67 0.50 -3.75
CA ASN A 579 9.84 -0.96 -3.79
C ASN A 579 11.25 -1.36 -4.29
N GLY A 580 12.23 -0.45 -4.13
CA GLY A 580 13.60 -0.59 -4.63
C GLY A 580 13.75 -0.24 -6.11
N GLN A 581 12.94 0.71 -6.58
CA GLN A 581 12.99 1.28 -7.94
C GLN A 581 14.11 2.32 -8.07
N VAL A 582 14.42 3.01 -6.96
CA VAL A 582 15.53 3.97 -6.91
C VAL A 582 16.56 3.47 -5.91
N GLU A 583 17.81 3.36 -6.36
CA GLU A 583 18.89 2.80 -5.55
C GLU A 583 19.16 3.66 -4.31
N ASN A 584 19.25 3.02 -3.16
CA ASN A 584 19.57 3.61 -1.86
C ASN A 584 18.67 4.78 -1.39
N LEU A 585 17.50 4.99 -2.02
CA LEU A 585 16.64 6.14 -1.73
C LEU A 585 16.27 6.24 -0.25
N ARG A 586 15.83 5.12 0.34
CA ARG A 586 15.49 5.03 1.77
C ARG A 586 16.69 5.29 2.69
N GLN A 587 17.85 4.73 2.35
CA GLN A 587 19.05 4.92 3.15
C GLN A 587 19.50 6.39 3.14
N ARG A 588 19.45 7.03 1.98
CA ARG A 588 19.76 8.45 1.81
C ARG A 588 18.83 9.35 2.63
N GLN A 589 17.52 9.14 2.51
CA GLN A 589 16.52 9.87 3.31
C GLN A 589 16.75 9.72 4.82
N ASN A 590 17.04 8.50 5.28
CA ASN A 590 17.30 8.24 6.68
C ASN A 590 18.58 8.95 7.16
N SER A 591 19.64 8.90 6.34
CA SER A 591 20.92 9.55 6.65
C SER A 591 20.77 11.08 6.74
N LEU A 592 19.98 11.67 5.85
CA LEU A 592 19.66 13.10 5.90
C LEU A 592 18.94 13.47 7.20
N ILE A 593 17.92 12.69 7.60
CA ILE A 593 17.20 12.94 8.87
C ILE A 593 18.12 12.79 10.07
N ASP A 594 18.95 11.75 10.10
CA ASP A 594 19.91 11.53 11.18
C ASP A 594 20.95 12.68 11.26
N SER A 595 21.35 13.25 10.11
CA SER A 595 22.20 14.45 10.05
C SER A 595 21.49 15.66 10.67
N VAL A 596 20.26 15.94 10.25
CA VAL A 596 19.45 17.05 10.79
C VAL A 596 19.19 16.88 12.29
N ILE A 597 18.95 15.65 12.76
CA ILE A 597 18.82 15.33 14.18
C ILE A 597 20.11 15.62 14.95
N SER A 598 21.26 15.27 14.38
CA SER A 598 22.57 15.49 15.02
C SER A 598 22.85 16.99 15.17
N ASP A 599 22.52 17.75 14.14
CA ASP A 599 22.69 19.20 14.08
C ASP A 599 21.71 19.98 14.98
N PHE A 600 20.59 19.36 15.35
CA PHE A 600 19.55 19.96 16.18
C PHE A 600 20.09 20.52 17.51
N ARG A 601 21.07 19.84 18.12
CA ARG A 601 21.71 20.30 19.37
C ARG A 601 22.46 21.62 19.18
N PHE A 602 23.10 21.78 18.02
CA PHE A 602 23.78 23.02 17.65
C PHE A 602 22.77 24.13 17.37
N LEU A 603 21.70 23.83 16.63
CA LEU A 603 20.66 24.81 16.29
C LEU A 603 19.98 25.39 17.53
N LYS A 604 19.68 24.56 18.53
CA LYS A 604 19.03 24.97 19.78
C LYS A 604 19.88 25.93 20.63
N THR A 605 21.21 25.78 20.57
CA THR A 605 22.14 26.52 21.44
C THR A 605 22.57 27.84 20.81
N ASN A 606 22.74 27.89 19.49
CA ASN A 606 23.33 29.05 18.81
C ASN A 606 22.33 29.92 18.04
N HIS A 607 21.16 29.37 17.70
CA HIS A 607 20.12 30.10 16.99
C HIS A 607 18.87 30.13 17.86
N SER A 608 18.31 31.31 18.10
CA SER A 608 17.07 31.48 18.89
C SER A 608 15.83 30.99 18.11
N LEU A 609 15.89 29.76 17.59
CA LEU A 609 14.85 29.14 16.78
C LEU A 609 13.81 28.49 17.68
N ASP A 610 12.55 28.73 17.36
CA ASP A 610 11.41 28.04 17.98
C ASP A 610 11.03 26.85 17.12
N LEU A 611 11.85 25.80 17.18
CA LEU A 611 11.72 24.61 16.34
C LEU A 611 10.41 23.85 16.58
N LYS A 612 9.83 23.99 17.77
CA LYS A 612 8.52 23.43 18.10
C LYS A 612 7.42 24.15 17.34
N ARG A 613 7.48 25.48 17.29
CA ARG A 613 6.57 26.29 16.47
C ARG A 613 6.77 26.03 14.98
N ASP A 614 8.02 25.96 14.51
CA ASP A 614 8.31 25.67 13.11
C ASP A 614 7.81 24.28 12.68
N LEU A 615 7.88 23.29 13.58
CA LEU A 615 7.27 21.97 13.36
C LEU A 615 5.75 22.06 13.28
N GLN A 616 5.09 22.82 14.16
CA GLN A 616 3.64 23.02 14.10
C GLN A 616 3.22 23.70 12.80
N TYR A 617 3.98 24.70 12.36
CA TYR A 617 3.82 25.37 11.07
C TYR A 617 4.00 24.39 9.91
N GLY A 618 5.06 23.59 9.93
CA GLY A 618 5.31 22.53 8.95
C GLY A 618 4.13 21.56 8.83
N LEU A 619 3.54 21.14 9.95
CA LEU A 619 2.46 20.15 9.98
C LEU A 619 1.09 20.71 9.56
N ASN A 620 0.80 21.98 9.83
CA ASN A 620 -0.55 22.54 9.69
C ASN A 620 -0.73 23.48 8.50
N ASP A 621 0.33 24.17 8.07
CA ASP A 621 0.18 25.32 7.17
C ASP A 621 0.51 25.00 5.69
N PHE A 622 0.83 23.75 5.39
CA PHE A 622 1.25 23.28 4.07
C PHE A 622 0.35 22.15 3.53
N ILE A 623 0.52 21.81 2.25
CA ILE A 623 -0.24 20.74 1.60
C ILE A 623 0.36 19.36 1.84
N TYR A 624 -0.51 18.36 1.95
CA TYR A 624 -0.16 16.94 2.11
C TYR A 624 -1.12 16.05 1.31
N LYS A 625 -0.67 14.84 0.97
CA LYS A 625 -1.59 13.79 0.54
C LYS A 625 -2.50 13.38 1.72
N ASN A 626 -3.78 13.14 1.43
CA ASN A 626 -4.71 12.55 2.39
C ASN A 626 -4.10 11.30 3.08
N GLY A 627 -4.09 11.30 4.41
CA GLY A 627 -3.57 10.20 5.22
C GLY A 627 -2.09 10.30 5.60
N TRP A 628 -1.28 11.16 4.96
CA TRP A 628 0.16 11.26 5.30
C TRP A 628 0.38 11.78 6.72
N LEU A 629 -0.29 12.86 7.10
CA LEU A 629 -0.19 13.38 8.47
C LEU A 629 -0.59 12.34 9.52
N GLN A 630 -1.66 11.58 9.30
CA GLN A 630 -2.10 10.55 10.24
C GLN A 630 -1.10 9.38 10.31
N ARG A 631 -0.38 9.09 9.22
CA ARG A 631 0.58 7.98 9.15
C ARG A 631 2.01 8.37 9.54
N ARG A 632 2.30 9.67 9.75
CA ARG A 632 3.67 10.16 10.02
C ARG A 632 4.35 9.50 11.21
N TRP A 633 3.59 9.10 12.24
CA TRP A 633 4.13 8.43 13.42
C TRP A 633 4.62 7.01 13.17
N PHE A 634 4.24 6.39 12.04
CA PHE A 634 4.76 5.09 11.63
C PHE A 634 6.07 5.20 10.85
N ILE A 635 6.49 6.40 10.45
CA ILE A 635 7.77 6.65 9.80
C ILE A 635 8.82 6.78 10.91
N LYS A 636 9.62 5.72 11.09
CA LYS A 636 10.54 5.59 12.23
C LYS A 636 11.45 6.80 12.41
N ASP A 637 12.10 7.26 11.35
CA ASP A 637 13.13 8.30 11.45
C ASP A 637 12.51 9.71 11.59
N TRP A 638 11.38 9.96 10.92
CA TRP A 638 10.56 11.15 11.18
C TRP A 638 10.06 11.21 12.63
N PHE A 639 9.56 10.08 13.15
CA PHE A 639 9.06 10.02 14.54
C PHE A 639 10.15 10.38 15.55
N LYS A 640 11.40 9.95 15.34
CA LYS A 640 12.53 10.36 16.19
C LYS A 640 12.76 11.87 16.15
N LEU A 641 12.73 12.48 14.96
CA LEU A 641 12.90 13.93 14.79
C LEU A 641 11.75 14.69 15.48
N GLU A 642 10.49 14.32 15.23
CA GLU A 642 9.30 14.92 15.85
C GLU A 642 9.34 14.78 17.39
N PHE A 643 9.76 13.62 17.90
CA PHE A 643 9.91 13.39 19.34
C PHE A 643 11.01 14.26 19.97
N LEU A 644 12.17 14.37 19.32
CA LEU A 644 13.29 15.20 19.80
C LEU A 644 12.89 16.67 19.89
N ILE A 645 12.22 17.19 18.86
CA ILE A 645 11.74 18.58 18.84
C ILE A 645 10.79 18.83 20.02
N ASN A 646 9.83 17.93 20.26
CA ASN A 646 8.81 18.10 21.28
C ASN A 646 9.30 17.90 22.73
N THR A 647 10.38 17.13 22.95
CA THR A 647 10.91 16.84 24.30
C THR A 647 12.00 17.80 24.75
N SER A 648 12.49 18.65 23.85
CA SER A 648 13.63 19.54 24.08
C SER A 648 13.40 20.68 25.09
N ASP A 649 12.16 20.92 25.56
CA ASP A 649 11.85 21.98 26.54
C ASP A 649 12.19 21.62 28.00
N ASN A 650 12.36 20.33 28.35
CA ASN A 650 12.50 19.89 29.74
C ASN A 650 13.90 20.04 30.36
N GLU A 651 14.91 20.47 29.60
CA GLU A 651 16.29 20.61 30.10
C GLU A 651 16.62 22.02 30.64
N ARG A 652 15.81 23.05 30.38
CA ARG A 652 16.08 24.43 30.84
C ARG A 652 15.68 24.72 32.29
N THR A 653 14.99 23.80 32.97
CA THR A 653 14.53 24.01 34.36
C THR A 653 15.50 23.50 35.43
N PHE A 654 16.63 22.88 35.07
CA PHE A 654 17.62 22.38 36.04
C PHE A 654 18.92 23.19 36.15
N GLU A 655 19.14 24.22 35.32
CA GLU A 655 20.39 25.02 35.34
C GLU A 655 20.22 26.44 35.94
N SER A 656 19.11 26.74 36.61
CA SER A 656 18.93 28.04 37.32
C SER A 656 18.88 27.90 38.84
N SER A 657 19.55 26.88 39.37
CA SER A 657 19.71 26.67 40.82
C SER A 657 21.17 26.36 41.12
N ASP A 658 22.03 27.35 40.93
CA ASP A 658 23.30 27.51 41.65
C ASP A 658 23.69 29.00 41.68
#